data_AF-A0A523RFX1-F1
#
_entry.id   AF-A0A523RFX1-F1
#
_cell.length_a   1.000
_cell.length_b   1.000
_cell.length_c   1.000
_cell.angle_alpha   90.00
_cell.angle_beta   90.00
_cell.angle_gamma   90.00
#
_symmetry.space_group_name_H-M   'P 1'
#
loop_
_entity.id
_entity.type
_entity.pdbx_description
1 polymer ?
#
loop_
_entity_poly.entity_id
_entity_poly.type
_entity_poly.pdbx_seq_one_letter_code
_entity_poly.pdbx_strand_id
1 'polypeptide(L)'
;MKTGIESVNRKMVEEERIAICSHFGCGTIKKVKPLKFGFLGFRKYPKCSKHKLSLVFIDEFIEKFISSVNSCLFDISSLPPKDLVNCITKDALEELELFINVWMYCSPIGRGGQIVSRYLDGLSKGYIKLLSRKQRRAIQDGKKSKHSYNMLRQGLKKIAEEYTLFLQELRTRSYDYCDPSKVQPLSKKICGIIKSWRNKQTINDRKIVAKADNPYDISILKKKYDDNLNLRTASLILGKTPTEKISAFELFSAYFEFLKEGLCSKLRKENILQLNIQENNIEFKNELKFNQINFSESISKNFLERFKFCYNQAELVEIYGHLNKQQDWANLFNIPRSTIGYHLTGNRDKFSNKIYEKILIMTNRLLGNKICKKLDTLYKIEERKLEGYRDLNVKKVIQEELDIIITSALVDSREFRVIIPENEVVLIANEPLKGYNSLRKKIINEHLHDIRYMRLLNHSSEIIKNFYNSAENMINNVIKNHRLRKKNKSSQKEIGSYLGIREGYLVKGEPGFELAKKNREKFLYTFILYELKCKLSEFFHLLYIGFTSNMDKRLELHILHSLEPSQKVNRTYKEKVYLQKAISLAIKEEISLIRNKITYIDSIDSIFNNEIQTLNDVYNWLEYRKGNWKYRMLIDFIINNIIMKHFDIDILELHKASHTIRKSEKNYTLNYVHEIGYKEAQETVKGTIWPNGLNSIAGGRGAESYINIPVLDIAAMFTLGFTEIEKITGILKQEYDHINELSATTVGRRIKDVFKSREHALELFLKPVVLKLILDKYNFEFKDILTVLDFSGPGMTQYLKDWFNEKTFRLVRDEKRENKYTIQELEMKYEEPLIQWISWALNGTNQNTISKKVGVSRSTIYEIYKKISSILFSEGNLSYEQFKKLIRRKIATRLLKIGFGHKQIVEETFEMSETNAVRIFEDCFDMPFNEIMDKYYKKS
;
A
#
# COMPACT_ATOMS: atom_id res chain seq x y z
N MET A 1 31.82 29.74 14.96
CA MET A 1 31.23 28.78 15.92
C MET A 1 32.32 27.90 16.50
N LYS A 2 32.47 27.86 17.83
CA LYS A 2 33.25 26.81 18.51
C LYS A 2 32.33 25.59 18.59
N THR A 3 32.47 24.66 17.65
CA THR A 3 31.65 23.45 17.59
C THR A 3 31.88 22.59 18.84
N GLY A 4 30.80 22.07 19.43
CA GLY A 4 30.85 21.17 20.57
C GLY A 4 31.75 19.97 20.28
N ILE A 5 32.80 19.81 21.09
CA ILE A 5 33.86 18.84 20.90
C ILE A 5 33.34 17.46 21.28
N GLU A 6 33.04 16.61 20.29
CA GLU A 6 32.82 15.19 20.57
C GLU A 6 34.14 14.53 20.98
N SER A 7 34.15 13.92 22.17
CA SER A 7 35.25 13.09 22.65
C SER A 7 35.23 11.75 21.90
N VAL A 8 36.13 11.58 20.94
CA VAL A 8 36.25 10.31 20.20
C VAL A 8 36.91 9.26 21.10
N ASN A 9 36.24 8.13 21.31
CA ASN A 9 36.71 7.06 22.18
C ASN A 9 37.86 6.27 21.52
N ARG A 10 39.05 6.29 22.14
CA ARG A 10 40.26 5.60 21.63
C ARG A 10 40.25 4.07 21.82
N LYS A 11 39.37 3.54 22.67
CA LYS A 11 39.66 2.28 23.36
C LYS A 11 39.68 1.01 22.49
N MET A 12 39.28 1.03 21.21
CA MET A 12 39.08 -0.21 20.44
C MET A 12 39.43 -0.14 18.93
N VAL A 13 40.55 0.48 18.55
CA VAL A 13 40.99 0.45 17.14
C VAL A 13 41.96 -0.71 16.91
N GLU A 14 41.40 -1.92 16.78
CA GLU A 14 42.14 -3.15 16.49
C GLU A 14 42.49 -3.29 14.99
N GLU A 15 41.80 -2.55 14.12
CA GLU A 15 41.92 -2.63 12.65
C GLU A 15 42.19 -1.27 11.99
N GLU A 16 42.69 -1.28 10.74
CA GLU A 16 42.84 -0.05 9.95
C GLU A 16 41.47 0.58 9.63
N ARG A 17 41.35 1.90 9.84
CA ARG A 17 40.12 2.67 9.58
C ARG A 17 40.42 3.95 8.82
N ILE A 18 39.38 4.60 8.29
CA ILE A 18 39.49 5.94 7.69
C ILE A 18 38.72 6.94 8.55
N ALA A 19 39.39 8.02 8.91
CA ALA A 19 38.85 9.11 9.72
C ALA A 19 38.81 10.41 8.92
N ILE A 20 37.78 11.22 9.14
CA ILE A 20 37.51 12.49 8.50
C ILE A 20 37.34 13.59 9.54
N CYS A 21 37.46 14.85 9.15
CA CYS A 21 37.23 15.93 10.10
C CYS A 21 35.74 16.02 10.45
N SER A 22 35.42 16.13 11.75
CA SER A 22 34.05 16.27 12.25
C SER A 22 33.34 17.53 11.78
N HIS A 23 34.08 18.52 11.29
CA HIS A 23 33.50 19.69 10.66
C HIS A 23 33.06 19.32 9.24
N PHE A 24 31.74 19.21 9.04
CA PHE A 24 31.14 18.58 7.86
C PHE A 24 31.62 19.24 6.59
N GLY A 25 32.20 18.47 5.66
CA GLY A 25 32.66 18.91 4.34
C GLY A 25 34.14 19.32 4.23
N CYS A 26 34.90 19.17 5.31
CA CYS A 26 36.34 19.37 5.30
C CYS A 26 36.97 18.25 4.50
N GLY A 27 37.77 18.56 3.47
CA GLY A 27 38.47 17.56 2.67
C GLY A 27 39.57 16.77 3.40
N THR A 28 39.77 16.99 4.71
CA THR A 28 40.75 16.23 5.48
C THR A 28 40.22 14.83 5.74
N ILE A 29 40.75 13.86 5.01
CA ILE A 29 40.54 12.43 5.18
C ILE A 29 41.89 11.76 5.43
N LYS A 30 41.98 10.91 6.45
CA LYS A 30 43.22 10.22 6.82
C LYS A 30 42.94 8.76 7.15
N LYS A 31 43.83 7.88 6.69
CA LYS A 31 43.87 6.48 7.11
C LYS A 31 44.56 6.37 8.47
N VAL A 32 43.89 5.76 9.44
CA VAL A 32 44.37 5.56 10.80
C VAL A 32 44.75 4.08 10.97
N LYS A 33 45.99 3.83 11.37
CA LYS A 33 46.50 2.48 11.62
C LYS A 33 46.25 2.06 13.08
N PRO A 34 46.07 0.76 13.35
CA PRO A 34 45.96 0.26 14.73
C PRO A 34 47.25 0.53 15.51
N LEU A 35 47.13 0.67 16.82
CA LEU A 35 48.27 0.85 17.72
C LEU A 35 49.01 -0.48 17.88
N LYS A 36 50.28 -0.55 17.45
CA LYS A 36 51.07 -1.80 17.49
C LYS A 36 51.43 -2.28 18.91
N PHE A 37 51.38 -1.40 19.91
CA PHE A 37 51.67 -1.73 21.31
C PHE A 37 50.70 -0.93 22.20
N GLY A 38 49.72 -1.61 22.80
CA GLY A 38 48.65 -0.99 23.59
C GLY A 38 49.09 -0.21 24.84
N PHE A 39 50.34 -0.32 25.26
CA PHE A 39 50.85 0.21 26.53
C PHE A 39 51.74 1.47 26.41
N LEU A 40 52.41 1.73 25.28
CA LEU A 40 53.38 2.84 25.15
C LEU A 40 53.03 3.91 24.11
N GLY A 41 51.84 3.82 23.49
CA GLY A 41 51.48 4.63 22.32
C GLY A 41 50.71 5.92 22.63
N PHE A 42 51.30 6.93 23.27
CA PHE A 42 50.71 8.29 23.38
C PHE A 42 50.73 9.08 22.06
N ARG A 43 50.38 8.48 20.91
CA ARG A 43 50.22 9.26 19.68
C ARG A 43 49.04 10.21 19.83
N LYS A 44 49.25 11.53 19.66
CA LYS A 44 48.17 12.54 19.60
C LYS A 44 47.16 12.11 18.53
N TYR A 45 45.87 12.19 18.86
CA TYR A 45 44.79 11.81 17.95
C TYR A 45 44.97 12.62 16.64
N PRO A 46 44.87 12.01 15.45
CA PRO A 46 45.09 12.77 14.22
C PRO A 46 44.10 13.93 14.20
N LYS A 47 44.64 15.14 14.15
CA LYS A 47 43.84 16.36 14.04
C LYS A 47 43.75 16.80 12.59
N CYS A 48 42.65 17.44 12.25
CA CYS A 48 42.52 18.21 11.02
C CYS A 48 43.57 19.32 11.03
N SER A 49 44.36 19.44 9.96
CA SER A 49 45.37 20.50 9.84
C SER A 49 44.74 21.89 9.80
N LYS A 50 43.56 21.99 9.18
CA LYS A 50 42.78 23.23 9.01
C LYS A 50 42.04 23.63 10.30
N HIS A 51 41.21 22.74 10.84
CA HIS A 51 40.32 23.08 11.96
C HIS A 51 40.89 22.74 13.35
N LYS A 52 42.04 22.05 13.42
CA LYS A 52 42.66 21.56 14.66
C LYS A 52 41.75 20.65 15.52
N LEU A 53 40.61 20.21 14.97
CA LEU A 53 39.69 19.24 15.56
C LEU A 53 40.20 17.81 15.40
N SER A 54 39.86 16.94 16.34
CA SER A 54 40.06 15.49 16.20
C SER A 54 39.27 14.96 15.00
N LEU A 55 39.87 14.06 14.22
CA LEU A 55 39.14 13.35 13.18
C LEU A 55 38.12 12.36 13.79
N VAL A 56 37.05 12.03 13.11
CA VAL A 56 36.04 11.05 13.51
C VAL A 56 36.00 9.96 12.46
N PHE A 57 35.73 8.71 12.86
CA PHE A 57 35.65 7.64 11.87
C PHE A 57 34.44 7.83 10.96
N ILE A 58 34.58 7.44 9.70
CA ILE A 58 33.55 7.68 8.68
C ILE A 58 32.23 6.99 9.05
N ASP A 59 32.28 5.80 9.60
CA ASP A 59 31.14 5.00 10.06
C ASP A 59 30.36 5.67 11.21
N GLU A 60 31.02 6.50 12.02
CA GLU A 60 30.40 7.27 13.11
C GLU A 60 29.87 8.64 12.63
N PHE A 61 30.49 9.19 11.59
CA PHE A 61 30.20 10.53 11.09
C PHE A 61 29.00 10.57 10.13
N ILE A 62 28.93 9.59 9.23
CA ILE A 62 28.09 9.69 8.02
C ILE A 62 26.59 9.75 8.34
N GLU A 63 26.16 9.03 9.38
CA GLU A 63 24.77 9.04 9.87
C GLU A 63 24.36 10.42 10.40
N LYS A 64 25.25 11.08 11.16
CA LYS A 64 25.03 12.44 11.66
C LYS A 64 24.95 13.46 10.52
N PHE A 65 25.79 13.28 9.51
CA PHE A 65 25.76 14.11 8.32
C PHE A 65 24.41 13.97 7.60
N ILE A 66 23.92 12.76 7.33
CA ILE A 66 22.61 12.53 6.69
C ILE A 66 21.46 13.08 7.54
N SER A 67 21.49 12.90 8.87
CA SER A 67 20.50 13.50 9.77
C SER A 67 20.41 15.02 9.64
N SER A 68 21.56 15.69 9.49
CA SER A 68 21.64 17.14 9.32
C SER A 68 21.17 17.59 7.93
N VAL A 69 21.48 16.80 6.90
CA VAL A 69 20.95 16.99 5.55
C VAL A 69 19.43 16.94 5.57
N ASN A 70 18.84 15.89 6.16
CA ASN A 70 17.40 15.73 6.25
C ASN A 70 16.72 16.86 7.04
N SER A 71 17.38 17.33 8.10
CA SER A 71 16.90 18.48 8.89
C SER A 71 17.00 19.81 8.15
N CYS A 72 17.82 19.90 7.09
CA CYS A 72 17.86 21.04 6.19
C CYS A 72 16.79 20.93 5.09
N LEU A 73 16.76 19.79 4.38
CA LEU A 73 15.88 19.63 3.22
C LEU A 73 14.40 19.59 3.60
N PHE A 74 14.08 19.01 4.77
CA PHE A 74 12.71 18.76 5.22
C PHE A 74 12.38 19.47 6.55
N ASP A 75 12.99 20.64 6.79
CA ASP A 75 12.55 21.55 7.84
C ASP A 75 11.23 22.23 7.45
N ILE A 76 10.39 22.59 8.42
CA ILE A 76 9.15 23.35 8.17
C ILE A 76 9.39 24.67 7.41
N SER A 77 10.59 25.25 7.54
CA SER A 77 10.98 26.44 6.78
C SER A 77 11.15 26.21 5.27
N SER A 78 11.00 24.95 4.79
CA SER A 78 11.04 24.61 3.36
C SER A 78 9.77 25.01 2.63
N LEU A 79 8.70 25.28 3.38
CA LEU A 79 7.44 25.80 2.87
C LEU A 79 7.64 27.17 2.22
N PRO A 80 6.78 27.55 1.26
CA PRO A 80 6.84 28.90 0.71
C PRO A 80 6.66 29.94 1.82
N PRO A 81 7.47 31.01 1.83
CA PRO A 81 7.36 32.09 2.80
C PRO A 81 5.94 32.65 2.86
N LYS A 82 5.43 32.89 4.08
CA LYS A 82 4.04 33.33 4.29
C LYS A 82 3.69 34.61 3.53
N ASP A 83 4.61 35.54 3.43
CA ASP A 83 4.44 36.78 2.67
C ASP A 83 4.31 36.51 1.16
N LEU A 84 5.04 35.54 0.62
CA LEU A 84 4.91 35.11 -0.78
C LEU A 84 3.57 34.39 -1.02
N VAL A 85 3.18 33.47 -0.12
CA VAL A 85 1.88 32.80 -0.16
C VAL A 85 0.75 33.82 -0.15
N ASN A 86 0.82 34.83 0.73
CA ASN A 86 -0.17 35.90 0.80
C ASN A 86 -0.25 36.72 -0.50
N CYS A 87 0.89 37.01 -1.15
CA CYS A 87 0.87 37.70 -2.44
C CYS A 87 0.14 36.87 -3.51
N ILE A 88 0.40 35.57 -3.56
CA ILE A 88 -0.22 34.66 -4.55
C ILE A 88 -1.70 34.46 -4.24
N THR A 89 -2.05 34.24 -2.98
CA THR A 89 -3.45 34.12 -2.53
C THR A 89 -4.27 35.36 -2.88
N LYS A 90 -3.66 36.55 -2.77
CA LYS A 90 -4.33 37.82 -3.10
C LYS A 90 -4.49 38.02 -4.60
N ASP A 91 -3.43 37.75 -5.36
CA ASP A 91 -3.37 38.18 -6.75
C ASP A 91 -3.70 37.06 -7.74
N ALA A 92 -3.52 35.78 -7.40
CA ALA A 92 -3.70 34.59 -8.25
C ALA A 92 -4.09 33.34 -7.42
N LEU A 93 -5.25 33.42 -6.75
CA LEU A 93 -5.77 32.36 -5.87
C LEU A 93 -5.93 31.04 -6.61
N GLU A 94 -6.44 31.09 -7.84
CA GLU A 94 -6.73 29.96 -8.72
C GLU A 94 -5.53 29.06 -9.03
N GLU A 95 -4.31 29.59 -8.85
CA GLU A 95 -3.05 28.88 -9.10
C GLU A 95 -2.26 28.61 -7.80
N LEU A 96 -2.87 28.81 -6.62
CA LEU A 96 -2.19 28.64 -5.32
C LEU A 96 -1.76 27.18 -5.09
N GLU A 97 -2.65 26.19 -5.32
CA GLU A 97 -2.31 24.77 -5.22
C GLU A 97 -1.14 24.42 -6.16
N LEU A 98 -1.20 24.89 -7.40
CA LEU A 98 -0.14 24.66 -8.40
C LEU A 98 1.19 25.29 -7.94
N PHE A 99 1.16 26.52 -7.44
CA PHE A 99 2.35 27.18 -6.89
C PHE A 99 2.97 26.39 -5.73
N ILE A 100 2.16 25.97 -4.76
CA ILE A 100 2.64 25.19 -3.61
C ILE A 100 3.26 23.89 -4.09
N ASN A 101 2.62 23.20 -5.04
CA ASN A 101 3.13 21.95 -5.58
C ASN A 101 4.49 22.13 -6.31
N VAL A 102 4.61 23.15 -7.15
CA VAL A 102 5.87 23.51 -7.83
C VAL A 102 6.95 23.93 -6.83
N TRP A 103 6.59 24.69 -5.79
CA TRP A 103 7.52 25.10 -4.74
C TRP A 103 8.07 23.88 -4.00
N MET A 104 7.20 22.99 -3.55
CA MET A 104 7.60 21.78 -2.84
C MET A 104 8.45 20.85 -3.71
N TYR A 105 8.16 20.77 -5.01
CA TYR A 105 9.01 20.04 -5.96
C TYR A 105 10.41 20.64 -6.10
N CYS A 106 10.54 21.97 -6.18
CA CYS A 106 11.84 22.63 -6.32
C CYS A 106 12.62 22.76 -5.00
N SER A 107 11.94 22.66 -3.85
CA SER A 107 12.51 22.97 -2.53
C SER A 107 13.72 22.09 -2.19
N PRO A 108 13.70 20.76 -2.28
CA PRO A 108 14.89 19.94 -1.99
C PRO A 108 16.13 20.32 -2.82
N ILE A 109 15.93 20.75 -4.08
CA ILE A 109 17.02 21.20 -4.95
C ILE A 109 17.53 22.58 -4.52
N GLY A 110 16.61 23.51 -4.23
CA GLY A 110 16.92 24.86 -3.75
C GLY A 110 17.65 24.85 -2.41
N ARG A 111 17.30 23.89 -1.55
CA ARG A 111 17.91 23.64 -0.24
C ARG A 111 19.20 22.82 -0.29
N GLY A 112 19.71 22.52 -1.48
CA GLY A 112 21.06 21.96 -1.64
C GLY A 112 21.15 20.43 -1.70
N GLY A 113 20.05 19.73 -2.01
CA GLY A 113 20.06 18.26 -2.22
C GLY A 113 21.11 17.81 -3.26
N GLN A 114 21.28 18.58 -4.34
CA GLN A 114 22.33 18.33 -5.35
C GLN A 114 23.77 18.38 -4.80
N ILE A 115 23.99 19.10 -3.71
CA ILE A 115 25.31 19.27 -3.10
C ILE A 115 25.69 17.99 -2.31
N VAL A 116 24.69 17.29 -1.76
CA VAL A 116 24.86 16.03 -1.03
C VAL A 116 25.48 14.97 -1.92
N SER A 117 24.94 14.78 -3.13
CA SER A 117 25.47 13.82 -4.10
C SER A 117 26.93 14.10 -4.47
N ARG A 118 27.29 15.37 -4.72
CA ARG A 118 28.68 15.76 -5.02
C ARG A 118 29.61 15.49 -3.84
N TYR A 119 29.15 15.76 -2.61
CA TYR A 119 29.93 15.52 -1.41
C TYR A 119 30.18 14.03 -1.18
N LEU A 120 29.14 13.19 -1.29
CA LEU A 120 29.25 11.75 -1.05
C LEU A 120 30.06 11.04 -2.13
N ASP A 121 29.98 11.49 -3.38
CA ASP A 121 30.88 11.04 -4.45
C ASP A 121 32.35 11.43 -4.16
N GLY A 122 32.58 12.68 -3.76
CA GLY A 122 33.91 13.15 -3.35
C GLY A 122 34.48 12.39 -2.16
N LEU A 123 33.64 12.10 -1.15
CA LEU A 123 33.99 11.31 0.02
C LEU A 123 34.35 9.87 -0.38
N SER A 124 33.56 9.24 -1.24
CA SER A 124 33.78 7.88 -1.73
C SER A 124 35.08 7.78 -2.55
N LYS A 125 35.32 8.74 -3.45
CA LYS A 125 36.58 8.84 -4.22
C LYS A 125 37.78 9.06 -3.31
N GLY A 126 37.65 9.94 -2.32
CA GLY A 126 38.67 10.18 -1.29
C GLY A 126 38.98 8.92 -0.48
N TYR A 127 37.94 8.16 -0.09
CA TYR A 127 38.04 6.89 0.61
C TYR A 127 38.85 5.88 -0.21
N ILE A 128 38.44 5.64 -1.46
CA ILE A 128 39.06 4.67 -2.36
C ILE A 128 40.51 5.03 -2.66
N LYS A 129 40.83 6.33 -2.80
CA LYS A 129 42.21 6.81 -3.05
C LYS A 129 43.17 6.47 -1.91
N LEU A 130 42.69 6.35 -0.68
CA LEU A 130 43.49 5.98 0.48
C LEU A 130 43.74 4.46 0.59
N LEU A 131 43.08 3.64 -0.22
CA LEU A 131 43.23 2.19 -0.23
C LEU A 131 44.37 1.76 -1.18
N SER A 132 45.22 0.85 -0.72
CA SER A 132 46.27 0.27 -1.58
C SER A 132 45.65 -0.59 -2.70
N ARG A 133 46.40 -0.87 -3.78
CA ARG A 133 45.94 -1.77 -4.86
C ARG A 133 45.50 -3.14 -4.32
N LYS A 134 46.25 -3.68 -3.35
CA LYS A 134 45.93 -4.96 -2.68
C LYS A 134 44.64 -4.88 -1.86
N GLN A 135 44.41 -3.77 -1.16
CA GLN A 135 43.19 -3.54 -0.38
C GLN A 135 41.97 -3.39 -1.29
N ARG A 136 42.10 -2.65 -2.39
CA ARG A 136 41.02 -2.50 -3.39
C ARG A 136 40.62 -3.84 -4.00
N ARG A 137 41.58 -4.64 -4.46
CA ARG A 137 41.32 -6.00 -4.97
C ARG A 137 40.67 -6.87 -3.90
N ALA A 138 41.21 -6.89 -2.68
CA ALA A 138 40.66 -7.70 -1.59
C ALA A 138 39.22 -7.32 -1.19
N ILE A 139 38.85 -6.04 -1.31
CA ILE A 139 37.47 -5.57 -1.05
C ILE A 139 36.55 -5.90 -2.24
N GLN A 140 37.04 -5.83 -3.49
CA GLN A 140 36.29 -6.12 -4.71
C GLN A 140 36.05 -7.62 -4.93
N ASP A 141 37.04 -8.47 -4.65
CA ASP A 141 37.03 -9.89 -4.97
C ASP A 141 36.05 -10.72 -4.09
N GLY A 142 35.38 -10.10 -3.11
CA GLY A 142 34.36 -10.73 -2.27
C GLY A 142 34.84 -11.83 -1.31
N LYS A 143 36.02 -12.42 -1.57
CA LYS A 143 36.70 -13.41 -0.72
C LYS A 143 36.80 -12.87 0.70
N LYS A 144 36.69 -13.75 1.70
CA LYS A 144 37.02 -13.44 3.12
C LYS A 144 38.46 -12.90 3.16
N SER A 145 38.62 -11.60 2.92
CA SER A 145 39.92 -10.96 3.01
C SER A 145 40.40 -11.13 4.44
N LYS A 146 41.72 -11.25 4.64
CA LYS A 146 42.32 -11.31 5.98
C LYS A 146 41.59 -10.33 6.90
N HIS A 147 41.23 -10.77 8.11
CA HIS A 147 40.47 -10.02 9.13
C HIS A 147 40.86 -8.53 9.18
N SER A 148 42.15 -8.23 8.93
CA SER A 148 42.76 -6.90 8.76
C SER A 148 42.06 -5.84 7.89
N TYR A 149 41.13 -6.16 6.98
CA TYR A 149 40.48 -5.15 6.11
C TYR A 149 38.96 -5.00 6.33
N ASN A 150 38.39 -5.68 7.34
CA ASN A 150 36.96 -5.70 7.57
C ASN A 150 36.41 -4.28 7.85
N MET A 151 37.04 -3.52 8.74
CA MET A 151 36.61 -2.15 9.02
C MET A 151 36.71 -1.20 7.82
N LEU A 152 37.68 -1.39 6.91
CA LEU A 152 37.77 -0.59 5.67
C LEU A 152 36.61 -0.90 4.71
N ARG A 153 36.21 -2.19 4.63
CA ARG A 153 35.01 -2.60 3.88
C ARG A 153 33.74 -2.05 4.52
N GLN A 154 33.63 -2.10 5.85
CA GLN A 154 32.49 -1.56 6.58
C GLN A 154 32.32 -0.06 6.39
N GLY A 155 33.41 0.72 6.40
CA GLY A 155 33.33 2.17 6.15
C GLY A 155 32.80 2.51 4.75
N LEU A 156 33.25 1.81 3.70
CA LEU A 156 32.68 1.96 2.35
C LEU A 156 31.22 1.53 2.29
N LYS A 157 30.90 0.40 2.93
CA LYS A 157 29.53 -0.13 3.00
C LYS A 157 28.60 0.87 3.68
N LYS A 158 28.99 1.46 4.81
CA LYS A 158 28.19 2.46 5.53
C LYS A 158 28.01 3.75 4.72
N ILE A 159 29.02 4.22 3.96
CA ILE A 159 28.82 5.35 3.01
C ILE A 159 27.75 5.00 1.97
N ALA A 160 27.83 3.81 1.36
CA ALA A 160 26.89 3.38 0.33
C ALA A 160 25.47 3.20 0.89
N GLU A 161 25.34 2.59 2.07
CA GLU A 161 24.07 2.37 2.77
C GLU A 161 23.39 3.70 3.10
N GLU A 162 24.08 4.61 3.80
CA GLU A 162 23.53 5.91 4.18
C GLU A 162 23.18 6.78 2.97
N TYR A 163 23.99 6.73 1.90
CA TYR A 163 23.64 7.45 0.68
C TYR A 163 22.40 6.87 0.00
N THR A 164 22.26 5.54 -0.03
CA THR A 164 21.10 4.86 -0.61
C THR A 164 19.84 5.20 0.18
N LEU A 165 19.90 5.14 1.52
CA LEU A 165 18.81 5.53 2.40
C LEU A 165 18.41 6.99 2.18
N PHE A 166 19.40 7.90 2.07
CA PHE A 166 19.14 9.29 1.75
C PHE A 166 18.42 9.47 0.41
N LEU A 167 18.84 8.79 -0.65
CA LEU A 167 18.20 8.88 -1.97
C LEU A 167 16.77 8.33 -1.96
N GLN A 168 16.54 7.23 -1.24
CA GLN A 168 15.21 6.67 -1.02
C GLN A 168 14.31 7.65 -0.27
N GLU A 169 14.80 8.21 0.85
CA GLU A 169 14.06 9.17 1.66
C GLU A 169 13.78 10.46 0.90
N LEU A 170 14.74 10.97 0.14
CA LEU A 170 14.57 12.12 -0.74
C LEU A 170 13.45 11.89 -1.74
N ARG A 171 13.44 10.71 -2.38
CA ARG A 171 12.38 10.33 -3.32
C ARG A 171 11.03 10.23 -2.61
N THR A 172 10.92 9.41 -1.55
CA THR A 172 9.65 9.18 -0.83
C THR A 172 9.06 10.48 -0.31
N ARG A 173 9.85 11.30 0.40
CA ARG A 173 9.36 12.57 0.95
C ARG A 173 9.00 13.58 -0.12
N SER A 174 9.66 13.56 -1.28
CA SER A 174 9.25 14.44 -2.38
C SER A 174 7.84 14.07 -2.85
N TYR A 175 7.50 12.78 -3.00
CA TYR A 175 6.14 12.33 -3.33
C TYR A 175 5.12 12.57 -2.21
N ASP A 176 5.55 12.58 -0.94
CA ASP A 176 4.65 12.90 0.18
C ASP A 176 4.19 14.37 0.17
N TYR A 177 5.04 15.25 -0.35
CA TYR A 177 4.87 16.71 -0.26
C TYR A 177 4.47 17.37 -1.57
N CYS A 178 4.79 16.77 -2.71
CA CYS A 178 4.34 17.22 -4.01
C CYS A 178 3.88 16.02 -4.85
N ASP A 179 2.92 16.26 -5.73
CA ASP A 179 2.52 15.33 -6.77
C ASP A 179 3.26 15.73 -8.06
N PRO A 180 4.30 14.98 -8.50
CA PRO A 180 5.06 15.34 -9.68
C PRO A 180 4.24 15.36 -10.96
N SER A 181 3.10 14.64 -11.01
CA SER A 181 2.19 14.65 -12.16
C SER A 181 1.41 15.97 -12.29
N LYS A 182 1.24 16.68 -11.17
CA LYS A 182 0.63 18.01 -11.09
C LYS A 182 1.64 19.15 -11.21
N VAL A 183 2.93 18.88 -11.42
CA VAL A 183 3.94 19.92 -11.61
C VAL A 183 3.83 20.44 -13.04
N GLN A 184 3.35 21.67 -13.18
CA GLN A 184 3.20 22.35 -14.47
C GLN A 184 3.94 23.70 -14.47
N PRO A 185 4.31 24.25 -15.63
CA PRO A 185 4.88 25.59 -15.71
C PRO A 185 3.93 26.63 -15.10
N LEU A 186 4.45 27.47 -14.19
CA LEU A 186 3.68 28.55 -13.58
C LEU A 186 3.35 29.64 -14.61
N SER A 187 2.22 30.32 -14.43
CA SER A 187 1.85 31.42 -15.31
C SER A 187 2.84 32.59 -15.21
N LYS A 188 2.84 33.45 -16.25
CA LYS A 188 3.64 34.69 -16.26
C LYS A 188 3.32 35.59 -15.07
N LYS A 189 2.07 35.56 -14.59
CA LYS A 189 1.56 36.32 -13.45
C LYS A 189 2.25 35.87 -12.16
N ILE A 190 2.19 34.57 -11.83
CA ILE A 190 2.90 34.01 -10.67
C ILE A 190 4.41 34.22 -10.78
N CYS A 191 5.00 34.00 -11.95
CA CYS A 191 6.43 34.27 -12.16
C CYS A 191 6.78 35.74 -11.88
N GLY A 192 5.90 36.69 -12.24
CA GLY A 192 6.02 38.10 -11.92
C GLY A 192 5.99 38.38 -10.42
N ILE A 193 5.07 37.74 -9.69
CA ILE A 193 4.95 37.84 -8.22
C ILE A 193 6.23 37.30 -7.55
N ILE A 194 6.68 36.10 -7.91
CA ILE A 194 7.90 35.48 -7.36
C ILE A 194 9.13 36.36 -7.64
N LYS A 195 9.24 36.91 -8.86
CA LYS A 195 10.35 37.81 -9.23
C LYS A 195 10.33 39.09 -8.41
N SER A 196 9.16 39.70 -8.21
CA SER A 196 8.98 40.89 -7.38
C SER A 196 9.35 40.63 -5.92
N TRP A 197 8.83 39.54 -5.35
CA TRP A 197 9.13 39.09 -3.98
C TRP A 197 10.63 38.88 -3.79
N ARG A 198 11.28 38.11 -4.67
CA ARG A 198 12.72 37.83 -4.62
C ARG A 198 13.55 39.12 -4.65
N ASN A 199 13.20 40.06 -5.53
CA ASN A 199 13.92 41.33 -5.64
C ASN A 199 13.81 42.15 -4.35
N LYS A 200 12.63 42.19 -3.71
CA LYS A 200 12.41 42.86 -2.42
C LYS A 200 13.28 42.26 -1.31
N GLN A 201 13.32 40.93 -1.22
CA GLN A 201 14.12 40.24 -0.21
C GLN A 201 15.63 40.47 -0.39
N THR A 202 16.12 40.46 -1.64
CA THR A 202 17.54 40.71 -1.94
C THR A 202 17.99 42.12 -1.51
N ILE A 203 17.09 43.11 -1.58
CA ILE A 203 17.36 44.49 -1.13
C ILE A 203 17.43 44.56 0.40
N ASN A 204 16.56 43.82 1.10
CA ASN A 204 16.52 43.79 2.56
C ASN A 204 17.77 43.12 3.15
N ASP A 205 18.25 42.02 2.56
CA ASP A 205 19.45 41.32 3.03
C ASP A 205 20.70 42.21 3.02
N ARG A 206 20.87 43.04 1.96
CA ARG A 206 22.00 43.99 1.87
C ARG A 206 21.98 45.05 2.99
N LYS A 207 20.80 45.46 3.45
CA LYS A 207 20.65 46.43 4.55
C LYS A 207 20.93 45.83 5.93
N ILE A 208 20.64 44.53 6.11
CA ILE A 208 20.83 43.82 7.38
C ILE A 208 22.30 43.42 7.59
N VAL A 209 23.03 43.05 6.52
CA VAL A 209 24.47 42.71 6.61
C VAL A 209 25.32 43.92 7.00
N ALA A 210 24.90 45.14 6.64
CA ALA A 210 25.61 46.38 6.97
C ALA A 210 25.48 46.86 8.43
N LYS A 211 24.66 46.20 9.27
CA LYS A 211 24.33 46.66 10.64
C LYS A 211 24.68 45.65 11.76
N ALA A 212 25.37 44.56 11.47
CA ALA A 212 25.52 43.46 12.41
C ALA A 212 26.91 43.42 13.08
N ASP A 213 27.08 44.21 14.15
CA ASP A 213 28.26 44.21 15.02
C ASP A 213 28.11 43.31 16.27
N ASN A 214 27.04 42.52 16.40
CA ASN A 214 26.77 41.71 17.61
C ASN A 214 26.95 40.20 17.37
N PRO A 215 27.45 39.42 18.35
CA PRO A 215 27.62 37.97 18.22
C PRO A 215 26.24 37.32 18.10
N TYR A 216 26.00 36.70 16.94
CA TYR A 216 24.69 36.24 16.49
C TYR A 216 24.00 35.25 17.44
N ASP A 217 22.77 35.59 17.83
CA ASP A 217 21.76 34.63 18.25
C ASP A 217 21.58 33.57 17.14
N ILE A 218 21.68 32.30 17.53
CA ILE A 218 21.62 31.14 16.63
C ILE A 218 20.27 31.03 15.90
N SER A 219 19.20 31.56 16.49
CA SER A 219 17.87 31.62 15.86
C SER A 219 17.82 32.62 14.69
N ILE A 220 18.44 33.80 14.86
CA ILE A 220 18.59 34.81 13.81
C ILE A 220 19.45 34.25 12.68
N LEU A 221 20.51 33.52 13.03
CA LEU A 221 21.36 32.87 12.04
C LEU A 221 20.58 31.83 11.23
N LYS A 222 19.79 30.95 11.89
CA LYS A 222 18.93 29.98 11.19
C LYS A 222 17.99 30.66 10.21
N LYS A 223 17.32 31.74 10.64
CA LYS A 223 16.42 32.51 9.78
C LYS A 223 17.13 33.01 8.52
N LYS A 224 18.34 33.57 8.64
CA LYS A 224 19.14 34.00 7.48
C LYS A 224 19.48 32.86 6.52
N TYR A 225 19.78 31.67 7.05
CA TYR A 225 19.99 30.48 6.22
C TYR A 225 18.70 30.06 5.51
N ASP A 226 17.58 29.98 6.23
CA ASP A 226 16.28 29.63 5.67
C ASP A 226 15.87 30.61 4.55
N ASP A 227 16.03 31.92 4.77
CA ASP A 227 15.73 32.98 3.79
C ASP A 227 16.58 32.83 2.52
N ASN A 228 17.90 32.61 2.67
CA ASN A 228 18.80 32.37 1.53
C ASN A 228 18.37 31.11 0.73
N LEU A 229 18.03 30.01 1.41
CA LEU A 229 17.59 28.79 0.73
C LEU A 229 16.26 29.00 0.01
N ASN A 230 15.33 29.76 0.59
CA ASN A 230 14.06 30.11 -0.05
C ASN A 230 14.27 30.98 -1.31
N LEU A 231 15.25 31.90 -1.30
CA LEU A 231 15.64 32.65 -2.49
C LEU A 231 16.22 31.76 -3.59
N ARG A 232 16.93 30.68 -3.21
CA ARG A 232 17.44 29.68 -4.16
C ARG A 232 16.31 28.85 -4.76
N THR A 233 15.33 28.42 -3.96
CA THR A 233 14.12 27.74 -4.43
C THR A 233 13.36 28.62 -5.42
N ALA A 234 13.11 29.89 -5.07
CA ALA A 234 12.48 30.85 -5.97
C ALA A 234 13.26 31.07 -7.27
N SER A 235 14.60 31.06 -7.20
CA SER A 235 15.44 31.16 -8.41
C SER A 235 15.27 29.97 -9.34
N LEU A 236 15.20 28.76 -8.80
CA LEU A 236 14.97 27.54 -9.57
C LEU A 236 13.61 27.54 -10.26
N ILE A 237 12.56 27.95 -9.54
CA ILE A 237 11.20 28.08 -10.09
C ILE A 237 11.18 29.06 -11.28
N LEU A 238 11.98 30.13 -11.20
CA LEU A 238 12.16 31.10 -12.28
C LEU A 238 13.12 30.64 -13.39
N GLY A 239 13.52 29.37 -13.40
CA GLY A 239 14.44 28.79 -14.40
C GLY A 239 15.89 29.28 -14.29
N LYS A 240 16.27 29.89 -13.16
CA LYS A 240 17.65 30.36 -12.94
C LYS A 240 18.44 29.36 -12.10
N THR A 241 19.70 29.17 -12.47
CA THR A 241 20.63 28.41 -11.63
C THR A 241 20.92 29.20 -10.34
N PRO A 242 20.97 28.53 -9.17
CA PRO A 242 21.36 29.20 -7.93
C PRO A 242 22.81 29.70 -8.08
N THR A 243 23.02 31.01 -7.95
CA THR A 243 24.31 31.67 -8.24
C THR A 243 25.33 31.56 -7.10
N GLU A 244 24.91 31.21 -5.88
CA GLU A 244 25.77 31.19 -4.70
C GLU A 244 26.36 29.80 -4.42
N LYS A 245 27.70 29.75 -4.31
CA LYS A 245 28.49 28.55 -3.98
C LYS A 245 28.53 28.33 -2.46
N ILE A 246 27.38 28.08 -1.82
CA ILE A 246 27.41 27.52 -0.46
C ILE A 246 27.83 26.07 -0.58
N SER A 247 28.93 25.70 0.08
CA SER A 247 29.40 24.32 0.11
C SER A 247 28.46 23.44 0.93
N ALA A 248 28.42 22.12 0.67
CA ALA A 248 27.74 21.17 1.58
C ALA A 248 28.30 21.31 3.01
N PHE A 249 29.57 21.74 3.09
CA PHE A 249 30.28 21.99 4.33
C PHE A 249 29.60 23.08 5.17
N GLU A 250 29.44 24.27 4.60
CA GLU A 250 28.84 25.42 5.28
C GLU A 250 27.38 25.14 5.64
N LEU A 251 26.63 24.59 4.69
CA LEU A 251 25.19 24.43 4.85
C LEU A 251 24.84 23.41 5.93
N PHE A 252 25.31 22.18 5.79
CA PHE A 252 24.88 21.10 6.69
C PHE A 252 25.55 21.17 8.06
N SER A 253 26.71 21.83 8.18
CA SER A 253 27.29 22.15 9.49
C SER A 253 26.38 23.10 10.28
N ALA A 254 25.86 24.15 9.63
CA ALA A 254 24.95 25.08 10.28
C ALA A 254 23.66 24.37 10.74
N TYR A 255 23.07 23.54 9.87
CA TYR A 255 21.86 22.78 10.21
C TYR A 255 22.06 21.71 11.27
N PHE A 256 23.27 21.17 11.41
CA PHE A 256 23.58 20.28 12.53
C PHE A 256 23.53 21.00 13.88
N GLU A 257 24.08 22.22 13.93
CA GLU A 257 24.01 23.06 15.13
C GLU A 257 22.55 23.50 15.40
N PHE A 258 21.79 23.88 14.36
CA PHE A 258 20.37 24.19 14.51
C PHE A 258 19.54 23.01 15.01
N LEU A 259 19.84 21.80 14.53
CA LEU A 259 19.20 20.57 15.00
C LEU A 259 19.51 20.30 16.47
N LYS A 260 20.77 20.49 16.90
CA LYS A 260 21.19 20.32 18.30
C LYS A 260 20.50 21.28 19.24
N GLU A 261 20.30 22.52 18.82
CA GLU A 261 19.60 23.56 19.58
C GLU A 261 18.07 23.43 19.49
N GLY A 262 17.53 22.40 18.81
CA GLY A 262 16.08 22.18 18.68
C GLY A 262 15.37 23.20 17.80
N LEU A 263 16.10 23.92 16.95
CA LEU A 263 15.54 24.95 16.05
C LEU A 263 14.99 24.37 14.74
N CYS A 264 15.23 23.08 14.47
CA CYS A 264 14.71 22.37 13.32
C CYS A 264 13.41 21.63 13.67
N SER A 265 12.40 21.74 12.81
CA SER A 265 11.11 21.08 12.93
C SER A 265 10.81 20.31 11.66
N LYS A 266 10.55 19.00 11.79
CA LYS A 266 10.24 18.14 10.64
C LYS A 266 8.96 18.62 9.94
N LEU A 267 9.06 18.89 8.63
CA LEU A 267 7.92 19.13 7.75
C LEU A 267 7.00 17.90 7.72
N ARG A 268 5.68 18.13 7.75
CA ARG A 268 4.66 17.10 7.58
C ARG A 268 3.65 17.48 6.51
N LYS A 269 2.91 16.50 5.99
CA LYS A 269 1.89 16.69 4.96
C LYS A 269 0.79 17.65 5.41
N GLU A 270 0.45 17.65 6.69
CA GLU A 270 -0.57 18.54 7.26
C GLU A 270 -0.14 20.01 7.18
N ASN A 271 1.16 20.31 7.23
CA ASN A 271 1.65 21.67 7.11
C ASN A 271 1.41 22.24 5.69
N ILE A 272 1.40 21.38 4.68
CA ILE A 272 1.13 21.76 3.28
C ILE A 272 -0.38 21.93 3.09
N LEU A 273 -1.18 20.99 3.61
CA LEU A 273 -2.64 21.08 3.57
C LEU A 273 -3.16 22.37 4.25
N GLN A 274 -2.51 22.81 5.32
CA GLN A 274 -2.83 24.08 5.99
C GLN A 274 -2.65 25.32 5.08
N LEU A 275 -1.75 25.27 4.10
CA LEU A 275 -1.58 26.35 3.12
C LEU A 275 -2.73 26.34 2.11
N ASN A 276 -3.17 25.15 1.66
CA ASN A 276 -4.30 25.01 0.74
C ASN A 276 -5.65 25.33 1.43
N ILE A 277 -5.83 25.03 2.72
CA ILE A 277 -7.09 25.32 3.43
C ILE A 277 -7.33 26.84 3.61
N GLN A 278 -6.30 27.68 3.45
CA GLN A 278 -6.49 29.13 3.41
C GLN A 278 -7.35 29.57 2.20
N GLU A 279 -7.38 28.78 1.13
CA GLU A 279 -8.21 28.96 -0.07
C GLU A 279 -9.71 28.93 0.28
N ASN A 280 -10.14 27.88 1.01
CA ASN A 280 -11.54 27.71 1.43
C ASN A 280 -11.99 28.73 2.48
N ASN A 281 -11.10 29.17 3.38
CA ASN A 281 -11.46 30.16 4.41
C ASN A 281 -11.59 31.58 3.85
N ILE A 282 -11.01 31.87 2.68
CA ILE A 282 -11.08 33.18 2.02
C ILE A 282 -12.29 33.24 1.09
N GLU A 283 -12.59 32.18 0.33
CA GLU A 283 -13.87 32.07 -0.38
C GLU A 283 -15.05 32.13 0.58
N PHE A 284 -15.02 31.36 1.68
CA PHE A 284 -16.07 31.40 2.70
C PHE A 284 -16.20 32.78 3.37
N LYS A 285 -15.08 33.50 3.60
CA LYS A 285 -15.11 34.88 4.13
C LYS A 285 -15.58 35.92 3.10
N ASN A 286 -15.32 35.71 1.82
CA ASN A 286 -15.74 36.62 0.76
C ASN A 286 -17.22 36.40 0.40
N GLU A 287 -17.70 35.15 0.42
CA GLU A 287 -19.14 34.82 0.34
C GLU A 287 -19.90 35.32 1.57
N LEU A 288 -19.33 35.21 2.77
CA LEU A 288 -19.92 35.78 3.99
C LEU A 288 -19.97 37.31 3.96
N LYS A 289 -18.97 37.98 3.38
CA LYS A 289 -19.01 39.45 3.19
C LYS A 289 -20.04 39.91 2.16
N PHE A 290 -20.39 39.07 1.20
CA PHE A 290 -21.42 39.37 0.20
C PHE A 290 -22.84 39.09 0.74
N ASN A 291 -22.98 38.19 1.71
CA ASN A 291 -24.28 37.74 2.23
C ASN A 291 -24.60 38.18 3.67
N GLN A 292 -23.79 39.03 4.31
CA GLN A 292 -24.08 39.56 5.65
C GLN A 292 -24.33 41.08 5.64
N ILE A 293 -25.52 41.44 5.16
CA ILE A 293 -26.31 42.46 5.86
C ILE A 293 -27.17 41.71 6.89
N ASN A 294 -26.78 41.88 8.15
CA ASN A 294 -27.54 41.66 9.38
C ASN A 294 -27.75 40.23 9.94
N PHE A 295 -27.25 40.07 11.18
CA PHE A 295 -27.98 39.55 12.37
C PHE A 295 -27.56 38.22 13.05
N SER A 296 -26.49 37.51 12.68
CA SER A 296 -26.10 36.25 13.40
C SER A 296 -24.70 36.17 14.01
N GLU A 297 -23.86 37.22 13.90
CA GLU A 297 -22.43 37.12 14.25
C GLU A 297 -22.11 36.93 15.75
N SER A 298 -23.00 37.25 16.69
CA SER A 298 -22.63 37.19 18.12
C SER A 298 -22.92 35.84 18.79
N ILE A 299 -23.91 35.08 18.33
CA ILE A 299 -24.36 33.83 18.98
C ILE A 299 -23.57 32.63 18.44
N SER A 300 -23.42 32.51 17.12
CA SER A 300 -22.75 31.36 16.49
C SER A 300 -21.23 31.34 16.78
N LYS A 301 -20.60 32.52 16.87
CA LYS A 301 -19.17 32.66 17.18
C LYS A 301 -18.83 32.30 18.63
N ASN A 302 -19.69 32.69 19.59
CA ASN A 302 -19.51 32.38 21.00
C ASN A 302 -19.72 30.89 21.31
N PHE A 303 -20.68 30.24 20.64
CA PHE A 303 -20.93 28.82 20.80
C PHE A 303 -19.79 27.97 20.22
N LEU A 304 -19.33 28.30 19.00
CA LEU A 304 -18.26 27.57 18.32
C LEU A 304 -16.90 27.72 19.03
N GLU A 305 -16.60 28.91 19.59
CA GLU A 305 -15.39 29.12 20.39
C GLU A 305 -15.45 28.40 21.74
N ARG A 306 -16.61 28.36 22.41
CA ARG A 306 -16.80 27.57 23.64
C ARG A 306 -16.74 26.07 23.39
N PHE A 307 -17.25 25.60 22.25
CA PHE A 307 -17.17 24.21 21.83
C PHE A 307 -15.71 23.79 21.57
N LYS A 308 -14.95 24.61 20.82
CA LYS A 308 -13.50 24.39 20.58
C LYS A 308 -12.68 24.46 21.87
N PHE A 309 -13.02 25.36 22.79
CA PHE A 309 -12.38 25.46 24.10
C PHE A 309 -12.64 24.22 24.98
N CYS A 310 -13.88 23.71 25.01
CA CYS A 310 -14.22 22.52 25.78
C CYS A 310 -13.62 21.23 25.18
N TYR A 311 -13.54 21.14 23.85
CA TYR A 311 -12.92 20.02 23.13
C TYR A 311 -11.41 19.94 23.40
N ASN A 312 -10.70 21.07 23.32
CA ASN A 312 -9.25 21.13 23.58
C ASN A 312 -8.89 20.95 25.07
N GLN A 313 -9.75 21.35 26.00
CA GLN A 313 -9.54 21.13 27.44
C GLN A 313 -9.76 19.66 27.85
N ALA A 314 -10.68 18.94 27.20
CA ALA A 314 -10.91 17.52 27.46
C ALA A 314 -9.73 16.64 27.00
N GLU A 315 -9.01 17.05 25.95
CA GLU A 315 -7.87 16.32 25.40
C GLU A 315 -6.58 16.49 26.24
N LEU A 316 -6.42 17.64 26.92
CA LEU A 316 -5.18 17.98 27.64
C LEU A 316 -5.20 17.69 29.15
N VAL A 317 -6.37 17.70 29.81
CA VAL A 317 -6.45 17.57 31.29
C VAL A 317 -6.51 16.11 31.76
N GLU A 318 -7.13 15.18 31.02
CA GLU A 318 -7.26 13.78 31.49
C GLU A 318 -6.07 12.88 31.09
N ILE A 319 -5.35 13.19 29.99
CA ILE A 319 -4.19 12.39 29.55
C ILE A 319 -2.97 12.58 30.48
N TYR A 320 -2.76 13.79 31.00
CA TYR A 320 -1.66 14.07 31.93
C TYR A 320 -2.00 13.75 33.39
N GLY A 321 -3.28 13.79 33.79
CA GLY A 321 -3.71 13.53 35.17
C GLY A 321 -3.64 12.05 35.59
N HIS A 322 -3.86 11.11 34.68
CA HIS A 322 -3.94 9.67 35.00
C HIS A 322 -2.63 8.88 34.83
N LEU A 323 -1.58 9.47 34.26
CA LEU A 323 -0.31 8.77 34.02
C LEU A 323 0.61 8.70 35.25
N ASN A 324 0.24 9.29 36.40
CA ASN A 324 1.16 9.46 37.53
C ASN A 324 0.76 8.81 38.87
N LYS A 325 -0.20 7.89 38.92
CA LYS A 325 -0.50 7.14 40.17
C LYS A 325 -0.67 5.64 39.91
N GLN A 326 0.35 4.86 40.28
CA GLN A 326 0.32 3.38 40.27
C GLN A 326 -0.82 2.79 41.13
N GLN A 327 -1.38 3.59 42.04
CA GLN A 327 -2.40 3.17 43.02
C GLN A 327 -3.75 2.79 42.37
N ASP A 328 -4.12 3.42 41.26
CA ASP A 328 -5.47 3.27 40.68
C ASP A 328 -5.60 2.05 39.76
N TRP A 329 -4.48 1.55 39.22
CA TRP A 329 -4.47 0.44 38.28
C TRP A 329 -4.77 -0.92 38.95
N ALA A 330 -4.22 -1.18 40.14
CA ALA A 330 -4.45 -2.45 40.84
C ALA A 330 -5.92 -2.62 41.27
N ASN A 331 -6.57 -1.52 41.65
CA ASN A 331 -7.96 -1.51 42.10
C ASN A 331 -8.95 -1.60 40.93
N LEU A 332 -8.66 -0.97 39.79
CA LEU A 332 -9.54 -0.99 38.62
C LEU A 332 -9.59 -2.36 37.91
N PHE A 333 -8.51 -3.15 38.03
CA PHE A 333 -8.35 -4.43 37.32
C PHE A 333 -8.39 -5.67 38.22
N ASN A 334 -8.46 -5.50 39.54
CA ASN A 334 -8.51 -6.57 40.54
C ASN A 334 -7.34 -7.58 40.42
N ILE A 335 -6.11 -7.07 40.27
CA ILE A 335 -4.88 -7.88 40.10
C ILE A 335 -3.94 -7.62 41.30
N PRO A 336 -3.27 -8.66 41.87
CA PRO A 336 -2.33 -8.48 42.98
C PRO A 336 -1.18 -7.52 42.63
N ARG A 337 -0.85 -6.62 43.56
CA ARG A 337 0.20 -5.59 43.39
C ARG A 337 1.56 -6.15 42.96
N SER A 338 1.89 -7.37 43.40
CA SER A 338 3.15 -8.05 43.07
C SER A 338 3.31 -8.32 41.58
N THR A 339 2.21 -8.47 40.83
CA THR A 339 2.23 -8.77 39.39
C THR A 339 2.57 -7.54 38.53
N ILE A 340 2.28 -6.33 39.01
CA ILE A 340 2.58 -5.07 38.30
C ILE A 340 4.06 -4.69 38.45
N GLY A 341 4.64 -4.94 39.63
CA GLY A 341 6.06 -4.69 39.89
C GLY A 341 7.00 -5.60 39.10
N TYR A 342 6.58 -6.83 38.79
CA TYR A 342 7.42 -7.82 38.10
C TYR A 342 7.55 -7.57 36.58
N HIS A 343 6.62 -6.83 35.98
CA HIS A 343 6.58 -6.61 34.51
C HIS A 343 7.15 -5.26 34.05
N LEU A 344 7.42 -4.34 34.97
CA LEU A 344 8.07 -3.06 34.65
C LEU A 344 9.60 -3.16 34.59
N THR A 345 10.20 -4.27 35.02
CA THR A 345 11.67 -4.44 35.09
C THR A 345 12.23 -5.65 34.35
N GLY A 346 11.43 -6.50 33.68
CA GLY A 346 11.97 -7.67 32.99
C GLY A 346 11.07 -8.30 31.92
N ASN A 347 11.64 -8.44 30.72
CA ASN A 347 11.19 -9.22 29.56
C ASN A 347 9.84 -8.83 28.90
N ARG A 348 9.93 -7.97 27.89
CA ARG A 348 8.87 -7.69 26.91
C ARG A 348 8.88 -8.77 25.84
N ASP A 349 8.03 -9.80 25.97
CA ASP A 349 7.45 -10.40 24.77
C ASP A 349 6.18 -11.24 25.05
N LYS A 350 5.19 -11.01 24.18
CA LYS A 350 3.92 -11.75 23.97
C LYS A 350 2.73 -11.60 24.92
N PHE A 351 2.86 -11.11 26.15
CA PHE A 351 1.67 -10.90 27.01
C PHE A 351 1.15 -9.44 27.01
N SER A 352 1.99 -8.46 26.65
CA SER A 352 1.65 -7.02 26.73
C SER A 352 0.63 -6.55 25.68
N ASN A 353 0.70 -7.04 24.43
CA ASN A 353 -0.11 -6.48 23.34
C ASN A 353 -1.61 -6.76 23.48
N LYS A 354 -1.99 -7.90 24.07
CA LYS A 354 -3.40 -8.29 24.24
C LYS A 354 -4.08 -7.54 25.39
N ILE A 355 -3.29 -7.18 26.42
CA ILE A 355 -3.74 -6.31 27.51
C ILE A 355 -3.78 -4.85 27.04
N TYR A 356 -2.79 -4.42 26.25
CA TYR A 356 -2.76 -3.07 25.67
C TYR A 356 -3.93 -2.83 24.71
N GLU A 357 -4.27 -3.78 23.84
CA GLU A 357 -5.47 -3.70 22.98
C GLU A 357 -6.76 -3.66 23.82
N LYS A 358 -6.88 -4.48 24.87
CA LYS A 358 -8.06 -4.45 25.75
C LYS A 358 -8.20 -3.15 26.51
N ILE A 359 -7.10 -2.60 27.02
CA ILE A 359 -7.05 -1.30 27.68
C ILE A 359 -7.45 -0.21 26.66
N LEU A 360 -6.88 -0.21 25.46
CA LEU A 360 -7.20 0.78 24.43
C LEU A 360 -8.68 0.74 24.02
N ILE A 361 -9.24 -0.47 23.82
CA ILE A 361 -10.66 -0.65 23.48
C ILE A 361 -11.57 -0.20 24.63
N MET A 362 -11.23 -0.52 25.88
CA MET A 362 -12.03 -0.10 27.04
C MET A 362 -11.92 1.40 27.32
N THR A 363 -10.73 1.99 27.18
CA THR A 363 -10.49 3.43 27.34
C THR A 363 -11.25 4.21 26.27
N ASN A 364 -11.25 3.77 25.02
CA ASN A 364 -12.03 4.39 23.94
C ASN A 364 -13.54 4.29 24.20
N ARG A 365 -14.01 3.17 24.76
CA ARG A 365 -15.44 2.98 25.10
C ARG A 365 -15.88 3.83 26.29
N LEU A 366 -15.00 4.01 27.29
CA LEU A 366 -15.25 4.85 28.46
C LEU A 366 -15.18 6.34 28.12
N LEU A 367 -14.22 6.77 27.28
CA LEU A 367 -14.14 8.14 26.77
C LEU A 367 -15.35 8.47 25.89
N GLY A 368 -15.74 7.59 24.97
CA GLY A 368 -16.93 7.78 24.12
C GLY A 368 -18.21 7.97 24.95
N ASN A 369 -18.42 7.14 25.97
CA ASN A 369 -19.58 7.24 26.85
C ASN A 369 -19.56 8.51 27.73
N LYS A 370 -18.40 8.95 28.23
CA LYS A 370 -18.28 10.20 29.01
C LYS A 370 -18.49 11.44 28.13
N ILE A 371 -17.95 11.45 26.91
CA ILE A 371 -18.15 12.53 25.93
C ILE A 371 -19.63 12.64 25.55
N CYS A 372 -20.29 11.51 25.27
CA CYS A 372 -21.73 11.49 24.98
C CYS A 372 -22.57 12.06 26.14
N LYS A 373 -22.27 11.70 27.40
CA LYS A 373 -22.97 12.27 28.57
C LYS A 373 -22.74 13.76 28.75
N LYS A 374 -21.52 14.24 28.47
CA LYS A 374 -21.18 15.66 28.60
C LYS A 374 -21.81 16.51 27.49
N LEU A 375 -21.89 15.96 26.27
CA LEU A 375 -22.62 16.57 25.15
C LEU A 375 -24.14 16.62 25.42
N ASP A 376 -24.73 15.54 25.95
CA ASP A 376 -26.14 15.52 26.35
C ASP A 376 -26.47 16.53 27.46
N THR A 377 -25.53 16.74 28.39
CA THR A 377 -25.68 17.75 29.45
C THR A 377 -25.60 19.18 28.90
N LEU A 378 -24.68 19.43 27.96
CA LEU A 378 -24.56 20.74 27.30
C LEU A 378 -25.77 21.04 26.40
N TYR A 379 -26.31 20.03 25.73
CA TYR A 379 -27.56 20.15 24.97
C TYR A 379 -28.72 20.62 25.84
N LYS A 380 -28.95 19.95 26.97
CA LYS A 380 -30.01 20.32 27.93
C LYS A 380 -29.84 21.72 28.53
N ILE A 381 -28.60 22.21 28.65
CA ILE A 381 -28.32 23.57 29.13
C ILE A 381 -28.69 24.61 28.07
N GLU A 382 -28.39 24.36 26.79
CA GLU A 382 -28.74 25.28 25.70
C GLU A 382 -30.23 25.21 25.34
N GLU A 383 -30.85 24.03 25.41
CA GLU A 383 -32.30 23.85 25.25
C GLU A 383 -33.11 24.68 26.28
N ARG A 384 -32.67 24.70 27.55
CA ARG A 384 -33.27 25.56 28.59
C ARG A 384 -33.08 27.06 28.35
N LYS A 385 -32.02 27.47 27.67
CA LYS A 385 -31.83 28.88 27.29
C LYS A 385 -32.72 29.27 26.10
N LEU A 386 -33.02 28.31 25.22
CA LEU A 386 -33.97 28.49 24.11
C LEU A 386 -35.41 28.64 24.59
N GLU A 387 -35.77 28.14 25.77
CA GLU A 387 -37.08 28.38 26.40
C GLU A 387 -37.33 29.85 26.74
N GLY A 388 -36.29 30.69 26.85
CA GLY A 388 -36.42 32.13 27.12
C GLY A 388 -36.72 33.01 25.90
N TYR A 389 -36.67 32.48 24.67
CA TYR A 389 -36.91 33.26 23.45
C TYR A 389 -38.40 33.25 23.05
N ARG A 390 -38.99 34.43 22.85
CA ARG A 390 -40.41 34.61 22.51
C ARG A 390 -40.76 34.33 21.05
N ASP A 391 -39.80 34.39 20.14
CA ASP A 391 -40.02 34.16 18.71
C ASP A 391 -39.84 32.68 18.36
N LEU A 392 -40.96 32.05 17.96
CA LEU A 392 -41.05 30.63 17.63
C LEU A 392 -40.23 30.23 16.39
N ASN A 393 -40.04 31.13 15.43
CA ASN A 393 -39.28 30.85 14.21
C ASN A 393 -37.77 30.86 14.49
N VAL A 394 -37.32 31.81 15.30
CA VAL A 394 -35.91 31.87 15.75
C VAL A 394 -35.58 30.65 16.61
N LYS A 395 -36.49 30.28 17.53
CA LYS A 395 -36.32 29.08 18.36
C LYS A 395 -36.21 27.80 17.52
N LYS A 396 -37.02 27.70 16.46
CA LYS A 396 -37.02 26.54 15.55
C LYS A 396 -35.73 26.42 14.75
N VAL A 397 -35.23 27.52 14.18
CA VAL A 397 -33.98 27.51 13.38
C VAL A 397 -32.77 27.17 14.25
N ILE A 398 -32.69 27.71 15.48
CA ILE A 398 -31.58 27.41 16.38
C ILE A 398 -31.63 25.96 16.87
N GLN A 399 -32.83 25.43 17.13
CA GLN A 399 -33.00 24.01 17.49
C GLN A 399 -32.56 23.08 16.35
N GLU A 400 -32.94 23.39 15.11
CA GLU A 400 -32.55 22.61 13.93
C GLU A 400 -31.01 22.61 13.71
N GLU A 401 -30.33 23.75 13.89
CA GLU A 401 -28.86 23.80 13.82
C GLU A 401 -28.19 23.02 14.96
N LEU A 402 -28.71 23.12 16.20
CA LEU A 402 -28.17 22.36 17.33
C LEU A 402 -28.30 20.85 17.14
N ASP A 403 -29.45 20.41 16.62
CA ASP A 403 -29.70 18.99 16.35
C ASP A 403 -28.80 18.45 15.23
N ILE A 404 -28.49 19.25 14.19
CA ILE A 404 -27.55 18.90 13.13
C ILE A 404 -26.12 18.77 13.67
N ILE A 405 -25.66 19.73 14.48
CA ILE A 405 -24.31 19.74 15.06
C ILE A 405 -24.10 18.55 16.01
N ILE A 406 -25.12 18.21 16.80
CA ILE A 406 -25.04 17.10 17.74
C ILE A 406 -25.16 15.75 17.04
N THR A 407 -26.01 15.64 16.03
CA THR A 407 -26.13 14.41 15.23
C THR A 407 -24.82 14.12 14.50
N SER A 408 -24.18 15.13 13.92
CA SER A 408 -22.85 14.98 13.28
C SER A 408 -21.77 14.60 14.30
N ALA A 409 -21.73 15.23 15.48
CA ALA A 409 -20.78 14.86 16.55
C ALA A 409 -21.01 13.44 17.13
N LEU A 410 -22.27 12.99 17.21
CA LEU A 410 -22.63 11.65 17.67
C LEU A 410 -22.34 10.57 16.61
N VAL A 411 -22.43 10.91 15.32
CA VAL A 411 -22.03 10.03 14.21
C VAL A 411 -20.50 9.89 14.16
N ASP A 412 -19.76 11.00 14.23
CA ASP A 412 -18.29 10.98 14.23
C ASP A 412 -17.70 10.27 15.45
N SER A 413 -18.33 10.40 16.63
CA SER A 413 -17.88 9.68 17.84
C SER A 413 -18.18 8.18 17.84
N ARG A 414 -19.18 7.73 17.06
CA ARG A 414 -19.52 6.31 16.88
C ARG A 414 -18.72 5.65 15.74
N GLU A 415 -18.19 6.42 14.81
CA GLU A 415 -17.44 5.95 13.63
C GLU A 415 -15.91 6.07 13.74
N PHE A 416 -15.33 6.07 14.94
CA PHE A 416 -13.89 5.86 15.12
C PHE A 416 -13.44 4.44 14.71
N ARG A 417 -13.41 4.19 13.40
CA ARG A 417 -12.56 3.19 12.75
C ARG A 417 -11.37 3.93 12.19
N VAL A 418 -10.18 3.51 12.60
CA VAL A 418 -8.91 3.95 12.02
C VAL A 418 -8.94 3.65 10.52
N ILE A 419 -9.12 4.69 9.71
CA ILE A 419 -8.90 4.65 8.26
C ILE A 419 -7.39 4.62 8.07
N ILE A 420 -6.86 3.45 7.70
CA ILE A 420 -5.50 3.29 7.19
C ILE A 420 -5.56 3.75 5.73
N PRO A 421 -4.83 4.78 5.30
CA PRO A 421 -4.73 5.11 3.89
C PRO A 421 -3.98 3.98 3.17
N GLU A 422 -4.64 3.36 2.21
CA GLU A 422 -4.06 2.36 1.31
C GLU A 422 -3.00 3.05 0.44
N ASN A 423 -1.74 2.66 0.63
CA ASN A 423 -0.61 3.10 -0.19
C ASN A 423 -0.70 2.46 -1.58
N GLU A 424 -0.48 3.26 -2.63
CA GLU A 424 -0.20 2.74 -3.96
C GLU A 424 1.17 2.05 -3.98
N VAL A 425 1.16 0.74 -4.19
CA VAL A 425 2.34 -0.11 -4.31
C VAL A 425 2.87 -0.04 -5.74
N VAL A 426 4.11 0.44 -5.89
CA VAL A 426 4.91 0.24 -7.10
C VAL A 426 5.47 -1.19 -7.07
N LEU A 427 5.05 -1.93 -8.08
CA LEU A 427 5.34 -3.33 -8.40
C LEU A 427 6.83 -3.68 -8.37
N ILE A 428 7.23 -4.61 -7.50
CA ILE A 428 8.42 -5.46 -7.69
C ILE A 428 7.93 -6.89 -7.94
N ALA A 429 7.66 -7.17 -9.20
CA ALA A 429 7.76 -8.52 -9.77
C ALA A 429 8.51 -8.33 -11.09
N ASN A 430 9.68 -8.96 -11.20
CA ASN A 430 10.51 -8.89 -12.40
C ASN A 430 9.78 -9.57 -13.57
N GLU A 431 8.98 -8.77 -14.29
CA GLU A 431 8.56 -8.81 -15.70
C GLU A 431 7.17 -8.14 -15.81
N PRO A 432 7.09 -6.82 -16.11
CA PRO A 432 5.83 -6.08 -16.10
C PRO A 432 4.99 -6.45 -17.33
N LEU A 433 3.94 -7.27 -17.16
CA LEU A 433 2.86 -7.57 -18.12
C LEU A 433 3.21 -7.24 -19.59
N LYS A 434 4.26 -7.88 -20.14
CA LYS A 434 4.89 -7.39 -21.39
C LYS A 434 3.93 -7.52 -22.57
N GLY A 435 3.23 -8.64 -22.67
CA GLY A 435 2.17 -8.92 -23.64
C GLY A 435 1.04 -7.90 -23.58
N TYR A 436 0.46 -7.66 -22.41
CA TYR A 436 -0.57 -6.66 -22.20
C TYR A 436 -0.08 -5.26 -22.54
N ASN A 437 1.13 -4.88 -22.12
CA ASN A 437 1.69 -3.56 -22.37
C ASN A 437 2.00 -3.33 -23.85
N SER A 438 2.49 -4.35 -24.54
CA SER A 438 2.70 -4.34 -26.00
C SER A 438 1.37 -4.16 -26.72
N LEU A 439 0.36 -4.92 -26.33
CA LEU A 439 -0.98 -4.83 -26.89
C LEU A 439 -1.66 -3.48 -26.59
N ARG A 440 -1.53 -2.97 -25.37
CA ARG A 440 -2.03 -1.66 -24.97
C ARG A 440 -1.38 -0.55 -25.78
N LYS A 441 -0.06 -0.60 -26.00
CA LYS A 441 0.65 0.37 -26.87
C LYS A 441 0.11 0.31 -28.29
N LYS A 442 -0.12 -0.89 -28.82
CA LYS A 442 -0.70 -1.07 -30.16
C LYS A 442 -2.09 -0.42 -30.27
N ILE A 443 -2.98 -0.69 -29.33
CA ILE A 443 -4.33 -0.08 -29.28
C ILE A 443 -4.25 1.45 -29.17
N ILE A 444 -3.37 1.98 -28.31
CA ILE A 444 -3.17 3.44 -28.18
C ILE A 444 -2.71 4.05 -29.50
N ASN A 445 -1.78 3.40 -30.20
CA ASN A 445 -1.25 3.92 -31.46
C ASN A 445 -2.29 3.86 -32.59
N GLU A 446 -3.10 2.80 -32.66
CA GLU A 446 -4.12 2.62 -33.69
C GLU A 446 -5.38 3.47 -33.44
N HIS A 447 -5.67 3.81 -32.17
CA HIS A 447 -6.92 4.46 -31.76
C HIS A 447 -6.73 5.67 -30.83
N LEU A 448 -5.63 6.41 -30.97
CA LEU A 448 -5.25 7.51 -30.08
C LEU A 448 -6.37 8.54 -29.85
N HIS A 449 -7.20 8.77 -30.87
CA HIS A 449 -8.28 9.77 -30.86
C HIS A 449 -9.66 9.19 -30.55
N ASP A 450 -9.80 7.88 -30.41
CA ASP A 450 -11.09 7.26 -30.11
C ASP A 450 -11.23 7.03 -28.60
N ILE A 451 -12.04 7.89 -27.97
CA ILE A 451 -12.30 7.88 -26.53
C ILE A 451 -12.83 6.52 -26.03
N ARG A 452 -13.46 5.73 -26.92
CA ARG A 452 -14.01 4.41 -26.58
C ARG A 452 -12.91 3.42 -26.20
N TYR A 453 -11.81 3.42 -26.97
CA TYR A 453 -10.64 2.59 -26.71
C TYR A 453 -9.90 3.01 -25.46
N MET A 454 -9.76 4.32 -25.22
CA MET A 454 -9.13 4.82 -24.00
C MET A 454 -9.91 4.42 -22.73
N ARG A 455 -11.25 4.38 -22.80
CA ARG A 455 -12.09 3.90 -21.70
C ARG A 455 -11.95 2.40 -21.47
N LEU A 456 -11.92 1.59 -22.53
CA LEU A 456 -11.61 0.16 -22.42
C LEU A 456 -10.27 -0.07 -21.71
N LEU A 457 -9.22 0.65 -22.10
CA LEU A 457 -7.89 0.54 -21.49
C LEU A 457 -7.91 0.95 -20.01
N ASN A 458 -8.66 1.98 -19.64
CA ASN A 458 -8.78 2.44 -18.26
C ASN A 458 -9.52 1.43 -17.39
N HIS A 459 -10.69 0.95 -17.84
CA HIS A 459 -11.48 -0.06 -17.12
C HIS A 459 -10.73 -1.38 -17.00
N SER A 460 -10.04 -1.81 -18.06
CA SER A 460 -9.13 -2.96 -18.06
C SER A 460 -8.06 -2.83 -16.97
N SER A 461 -7.37 -1.68 -16.93
CA SER A 461 -6.31 -1.41 -15.94
C SER A 461 -6.85 -1.44 -14.50
N GLU A 462 -8.06 -0.94 -14.28
CA GLU A 462 -8.70 -0.98 -12.96
C GLU A 462 -9.07 -2.41 -12.53
N ILE A 463 -9.60 -3.24 -13.44
CA ILE A 463 -9.90 -4.66 -13.15
C ILE A 463 -8.62 -5.44 -12.84
N ILE A 464 -7.53 -5.18 -13.59
CA ILE A 464 -6.22 -5.78 -13.31
C ILE A 464 -5.71 -5.36 -11.92
N LYS A 465 -5.82 -4.07 -11.56
CA LYS A 465 -5.45 -3.55 -10.22
C LYS A 465 -6.27 -4.23 -9.12
N ASN A 466 -7.58 -4.36 -9.30
CA ASN A 466 -8.48 -5.00 -8.32
C ASN A 466 -8.20 -6.50 -8.17
N PHE A 467 -7.92 -7.20 -9.27
CA PHE A 467 -7.52 -8.60 -9.24
C PHE A 467 -6.20 -8.79 -8.49
N TYR A 468 -5.23 -7.92 -8.75
CA TYR A 468 -3.93 -7.92 -8.05
C TYR A 468 -4.12 -7.72 -6.55
N ASN A 469 -4.87 -6.70 -6.14
CA ASN A 469 -5.19 -6.43 -4.74
C ASN A 469 -5.93 -7.60 -4.08
N SER A 470 -6.85 -8.26 -4.80
CA SER A 470 -7.58 -9.42 -4.30
C SER A 470 -6.68 -10.65 -4.13
N ALA A 471 -5.79 -10.90 -5.09
CA ALA A 471 -4.81 -11.97 -5.03
C ALA A 471 -3.82 -11.75 -3.87
N GLU A 472 -3.34 -10.52 -3.70
CA GLU A 472 -2.47 -10.12 -2.59
C GLU A 472 -3.18 -10.26 -1.24
N ASN A 473 -4.43 -9.82 -1.13
CA ASN A 473 -5.26 -10.00 0.06
C ASN A 473 -5.50 -11.48 0.37
N MET A 474 -5.73 -12.31 -0.65
CA MET A 474 -5.85 -13.76 -0.48
C MET A 474 -4.55 -14.38 0.02
N ILE A 475 -3.40 -13.98 -0.54
CA ILE A 475 -2.07 -14.42 -0.09
C ILE A 475 -1.83 -13.98 1.36
N ASN A 476 -2.10 -12.72 1.69
CA ASN A 476 -1.96 -12.17 3.04
C ASN A 476 -2.88 -12.87 4.04
N ASN A 477 -4.11 -13.21 3.65
CA ASN A 477 -5.05 -13.97 4.47
C ASN A 477 -4.61 -15.43 4.65
N VAL A 478 -4.05 -16.07 3.61
CA VAL A 478 -3.45 -17.41 3.72
C VAL A 478 -2.27 -17.37 4.68
N ILE A 479 -1.39 -16.38 4.58
CA ILE A 479 -0.25 -16.16 5.49
C ILE A 479 -0.73 -15.93 6.94
N LYS A 480 -1.78 -15.10 7.13
CA LYS A 480 -2.37 -14.79 8.44
C LYS A 480 -3.04 -16.01 9.07
N ASN A 481 -3.83 -16.76 8.29
CA ASN A 481 -4.50 -17.99 8.73
C ASN A 481 -3.51 -19.14 8.96
N HIS A 482 -2.40 -19.18 8.24
CA HIS A 482 -1.32 -20.13 8.46
C HIS A 482 -0.63 -19.91 9.81
N ARG A 483 -0.41 -18.65 10.22
CA ARG A 483 0.09 -18.31 11.57
C ARG A 483 -0.87 -18.74 12.68
N LEU A 484 -2.19 -18.73 12.42
CA LEU A 484 -3.22 -19.19 13.34
C LEU A 484 -3.34 -20.73 13.38
N ARG A 485 -3.20 -21.42 12.24
CA ARG A 485 -3.24 -22.90 12.16
C ARG A 485 -2.02 -23.58 12.80
N LYS A 486 -0.85 -22.92 12.85
CA LYS A 486 0.29 -23.40 13.65
C LYS A 486 0.01 -23.46 15.17
N LYS A 487 -0.98 -22.69 15.68
CA LYS A 487 -1.39 -22.72 17.09
C LYS A 487 -2.50 -23.73 17.41
N ASN A 488 -3.31 -24.14 16.42
CA ASN A 488 -4.48 -25.01 16.63
C ASN A 488 -4.34 -26.39 15.96
N LYS A 489 -3.15 -26.99 15.99
CA LYS A 489 -2.97 -28.41 15.56
C LYS A 489 -3.47 -29.43 16.60
N SER A 490 -3.99 -29.00 17.75
CA SER A 490 -4.45 -29.90 18.82
C SER A 490 -5.94 -30.25 18.80
N SER A 491 -6.77 -29.72 17.89
CA SER A 491 -8.24 -29.93 17.93
C SER A 491 -8.91 -30.43 16.64
N GLN A 492 -8.18 -31.06 15.72
CA GLN A 492 -8.78 -31.78 14.57
C GLN A 492 -8.67 -33.31 14.70
N LYS A 493 -8.85 -33.82 15.92
CA LYS A 493 -9.34 -35.18 16.16
C LYS A 493 -10.85 -35.06 16.36
N GLU A 494 -11.65 -35.60 15.44
CA GLU A 494 -12.89 -36.33 15.83
C GLU A 494 -13.74 -37.01 14.73
N ILE A 495 -13.46 -36.93 13.43
CA ILE A 495 -14.39 -37.57 12.45
C ILE A 495 -13.76 -38.70 11.60
N GLY A 496 -12.43 -38.86 11.59
CA GLY A 496 -11.77 -39.90 10.78
C GLY A 496 -11.49 -41.24 11.50
N SER A 497 -11.77 -41.33 12.80
CA SER A 497 -11.15 -42.30 13.71
C SER A 497 -11.89 -43.62 13.90
N TYR A 498 -13.01 -43.88 13.22
CA TYR A 498 -13.71 -45.15 13.45
C TYR A 498 -13.31 -46.32 12.53
N LEU A 499 -12.55 -46.10 11.44
CA LEU A 499 -12.08 -47.20 10.56
C LEU A 499 -10.61 -47.10 10.10
N GLY A 500 -9.78 -46.29 10.77
CA GLY A 500 -8.34 -46.58 10.84
C GLY A 500 -7.49 -46.51 9.56
N ILE A 501 -7.96 -46.05 8.40
CA ILE A 501 -7.12 -45.66 7.25
C ILE A 501 -7.82 -44.53 6.50
N ARG A 502 -7.30 -43.29 6.56
CA ARG A 502 -7.74 -42.23 5.64
C ARG A 502 -7.21 -42.51 4.23
N GLU A 503 -8.07 -42.25 3.25
CA GLU A 503 -7.84 -42.05 1.80
C GLU A 503 -6.43 -42.36 1.24
N GLY A 504 -5.95 -43.60 1.30
CA GLY A 504 -4.80 -44.04 0.49
C GLY A 504 -3.45 -43.35 0.74
N TYR A 505 -3.29 -42.58 1.82
CA TYR A 505 -2.00 -42.01 2.24
C TYR A 505 -1.84 -41.97 3.77
N LEU A 506 -0.59 -41.88 4.25
CA LEU A 506 -0.20 -41.77 5.67
C LEU A 506 0.76 -40.59 5.83
N VAL A 507 0.56 -39.77 6.86
CA VAL A 507 1.37 -38.56 7.11
C VAL A 507 2.36 -38.78 8.26
N LYS A 508 3.54 -38.15 8.18
CA LYS A 508 4.56 -38.19 9.24
C LYS A 508 3.96 -37.72 10.57
N GLY A 509 4.02 -38.60 11.57
CA GLY A 509 3.45 -38.39 12.90
C GLY A 509 2.12 -39.11 13.15
N GLU A 510 1.48 -39.68 12.13
CA GLU A 510 0.32 -40.55 12.32
C GLU A 510 0.74 -41.96 12.82
N PRO A 511 -0.07 -42.63 13.65
CA PRO A 511 0.18 -44.00 14.07
C PRO A 511 0.40 -44.93 12.86
N GLY A 512 1.44 -45.75 12.91
CA GLY A 512 1.78 -46.69 11.83
C GLY A 512 2.62 -46.10 10.69
N PHE A 513 2.86 -44.78 10.63
CA PHE A 513 3.69 -44.16 9.59
C PHE A 513 5.11 -44.75 9.51
N GLU A 514 5.83 -44.85 10.64
CA GLU A 514 7.21 -45.37 10.64
C GLU A 514 7.26 -46.86 10.28
N LEU A 515 6.26 -47.64 10.69
CA LEU A 515 6.13 -49.05 10.31
C LEU A 515 5.87 -49.19 8.80
N ALA A 516 4.96 -48.37 8.27
CA ALA A 516 4.63 -48.32 6.85
C ALA A 516 5.80 -47.80 6.00
N LYS A 517 6.58 -46.84 6.51
CA LYS A 517 7.78 -46.31 5.86
C LYS A 517 8.89 -47.35 5.75
N LYS A 518 9.07 -48.18 6.78
CA LYS A 518 10.04 -49.30 6.75
C LYS A 518 9.59 -50.46 5.85
N ASN A 519 8.29 -50.67 5.72
CA ASN A 519 7.71 -51.82 4.99
C ASN A 519 6.79 -51.37 3.84
N ARG A 520 7.21 -50.37 3.07
CA ARG A 520 6.35 -49.69 2.06
C ARG A 520 5.72 -50.65 1.06
N GLU A 521 6.49 -51.63 0.58
CA GLU A 521 6.03 -52.63 -0.38
C GLU A 521 4.92 -53.51 0.21
N LYS A 522 5.12 -54.00 1.44
CA LYS A 522 4.13 -54.82 2.16
C LYS A 522 2.80 -54.10 2.36
N PHE A 523 2.84 -52.79 2.59
CA PHE A 523 1.64 -51.96 2.81
C PHE A 523 1.13 -51.25 1.55
N LEU A 524 1.71 -51.55 0.38
CA LEU A 524 1.36 -50.99 -0.93
C LEU A 524 1.50 -49.46 -1.02
N TYR A 525 2.36 -48.85 -0.21
CA TYR A 525 2.72 -47.43 -0.30
C TYR A 525 3.81 -47.21 -1.36
N THR A 526 3.37 -47.29 -2.60
CA THR A 526 4.23 -47.23 -3.80
C THR A 526 4.90 -45.88 -3.99
N PHE A 527 4.35 -44.79 -3.44
CA PHE A 527 4.90 -43.44 -3.58
C PHE A 527 5.14 -42.73 -2.26
N ILE A 528 6.03 -41.74 -2.28
CA ILE A 528 6.35 -40.88 -1.14
C ILE A 528 6.39 -39.43 -1.55
N LEU A 529 5.93 -38.56 -0.65
CA LEU A 529 6.20 -37.13 -0.65
C LEU A 529 7.35 -36.87 0.33
N TYR A 530 8.39 -36.18 -0.11
CA TYR A 530 9.58 -35.93 0.69
C TYR A 530 10.03 -34.48 0.61
N GLU A 531 10.80 -34.11 1.62
CA GLU A 531 11.39 -32.81 1.83
C GLU A 531 12.92 -32.95 1.83
N LEU A 532 13.61 -32.10 1.07
CA LEU A 532 15.06 -31.96 1.05
C LEU A 532 15.44 -30.59 1.63
N LYS A 533 16.21 -30.59 2.72
CA LYS A 533 16.78 -29.38 3.36
C LYS A 533 18.28 -29.34 3.12
N CYS A 534 18.79 -28.29 2.50
CA CYS A 534 20.24 -28.17 2.31
C CYS A 534 20.93 -27.66 3.58
N LYS A 535 22.09 -28.21 3.91
CA LYS A 535 22.93 -27.84 5.06
C LYS A 535 24.02 -26.83 4.69
N LEU A 536 24.30 -26.65 3.40
CA LEU A 536 25.31 -25.70 2.91
C LEU A 536 24.88 -24.28 3.24
N SER A 537 25.83 -23.46 3.70
CA SER A 537 25.53 -22.13 4.24
C SER A 537 24.90 -21.17 3.22
N GLU A 538 25.23 -21.35 1.95
CA GLU A 538 24.75 -20.64 0.77
C GLU A 538 23.30 -20.99 0.43
N PHE A 539 22.85 -22.17 0.86
CA PHE A 539 21.54 -22.75 0.53
C PHE A 539 20.78 -23.24 1.77
N PHE A 540 21.15 -22.83 2.99
CA PHE A 540 20.55 -23.35 4.23
C PHE A 540 19.04 -23.10 4.33
N HIS A 541 18.54 -22.09 3.61
CA HIS A 541 17.12 -21.76 3.51
C HIS A 541 16.39 -22.47 2.35
N LEU A 542 17.13 -23.24 1.55
CA LEU A 542 16.58 -23.99 0.43
C LEU A 542 15.80 -25.18 0.98
N LEU A 543 14.50 -25.16 0.70
CA LEU A 543 13.64 -26.31 0.84
C LEU A 543 13.16 -26.78 -0.52
N TYR A 544 13.26 -28.08 -0.74
CA TYR A 544 12.67 -28.72 -1.90
C TYR A 544 11.65 -29.77 -1.45
N ILE A 545 10.44 -29.67 -1.98
CA ILE A 545 9.42 -30.71 -1.86
C ILE A 545 9.37 -31.46 -3.18
N GLY A 546 9.41 -32.79 -3.11
CA GLY A 546 9.24 -33.63 -4.28
C GLY A 546 8.50 -34.91 -3.93
N PHE A 547 8.11 -35.64 -4.97
CA PHE A 547 7.56 -36.98 -4.80
C PHE A 547 8.24 -37.98 -5.73
N THR A 548 8.17 -39.25 -5.35
CA THR A 548 8.71 -40.35 -6.15
C THR A 548 8.15 -41.68 -5.66
N SER A 549 8.22 -42.71 -6.50
CA SER A 549 8.05 -44.10 -6.06
C SER A 549 9.34 -44.68 -5.48
N ASN A 550 10.49 -44.27 -6.04
CA ASN A 550 11.82 -44.73 -5.66
C ASN A 550 12.72 -43.53 -5.33
N MET A 551 13.19 -43.45 -4.08
CA MET A 551 13.98 -42.31 -3.60
C MET A 551 15.35 -42.26 -4.30
N ASP A 552 16.06 -43.38 -4.36
CA ASP A 552 17.41 -43.45 -4.90
C ASP A 552 17.43 -43.10 -6.38
N LYS A 553 16.47 -43.62 -7.16
CA LYS A 553 16.34 -43.27 -8.58
C LYS A 553 16.03 -41.78 -8.77
N ARG A 554 15.29 -41.17 -7.84
CA ARG A 554 14.98 -39.74 -7.90
C ARG A 554 16.18 -38.88 -7.53
N LEU A 555 16.96 -39.26 -6.53
CA LEU A 555 18.21 -38.59 -6.16
C LEU A 555 19.27 -38.73 -7.25
N GLU A 556 19.37 -39.90 -7.88
CA GLU A 556 20.19 -40.13 -9.07
C GLU A 556 19.86 -39.11 -10.18
N LEU A 557 18.57 -38.94 -10.51
CA LEU A 557 18.15 -37.95 -11.51
C LEU A 557 18.54 -36.53 -11.10
N HIS A 558 18.37 -36.16 -9.83
CA HIS A 558 18.79 -34.84 -9.34
C HIS A 558 20.30 -34.64 -9.47
N ILE A 559 21.11 -35.66 -9.15
CA ILE A 559 22.57 -35.63 -9.31
C ILE A 559 22.94 -35.45 -10.79
N LEU A 560 22.38 -36.25 -11.68
CA LEU A 560 22.67 -36.19 -13.12
C LEU A 560 22.33 -34.81 -13.70
N HIS A 561 21.12 -34.29 -13.43
CA HIS A 561 20.72 -32.95 -13.87
C HIS A 561 21.61 -31.85 -13.29
N SER A 562 22.16 -32.05 -12.08
CA SER A 562 23.07 -31.09 -11.45
C SER A 562 24.47 -31.14 -12.05
N LEU A 563 24.88 -32.28 -12.58
CA LEU A 563 26.20 -32.49 -13.19
C LEU A 563 26.24 -32.15 -14.68
N GLU A 564 25.09 -32.22 -15.36
CA GLU A 564 25.00 -31.99 -16.80
C GLU A 564 25.62 -30.63 -17.21
N PRO A 565 26.51 -30.60 -18.22
CA PRO A 565 27.11 -29.36 -18.71
C PRO A 565 26.08 -28.50 -19.43
N SER A 566 26.15 -27.19 -19.19
CA SER A 566 25.18 -26.21 -19.72
C SER A 566 25.09 -26.17 -21.25
N GLN A 567 26.09 -26.69 -21.96
CA GLN A 567 26.14 -26.75 -23.43
C GLN A 567 25.32 -27.91 -24.03
N LYS A 568 25.06 -28.99 -23.27
CA LYS A 568 24.27 -30.15 -23.74
C LYS A 568 22.77 -30.01 -23.47
N VAL A 569 22.37 -29.02 -22.66
CA VAL A 569 20.97 -28.67 -22.45
C VAL A 569 20.45 -28.03 -23.74
N ASN A 570 19.95 -28.86 -24.66
CA ASN A 570 19.28 -28.39 -25.86
C ASN A 570 18.11 -27.49 -25.44
N ARG A 571 18.24 -26.19 -25.71
CA ARG A 571 17.18 -25.19 -25.84
C ARG A 571 16.13 -25.18 -24.71
N THR A 572 16.37 -24.37 -23.66
CA THR A 572 15.39 -23.48 -22.96
C THR A 572 15.87 -23.03 -21.57
N TYR A 573 16.90 -23.65 -20.98
CA TYR A 573 17.33 -23.35 -19.61
C TYR A 573 18.78 -22.84 -19.57
N LYS A 574 18.95 -21.51 -19.61
CA LYS A 574 20.28 -20.89 -19.42
C LYS A 574 20.75 -20.94 -17.96
N GLU A 575 19.89 -21.23 -16.99
CA GLU A 575 20.25 -21.29 -15.57
C GLU A 575 19.79 -22.57 -14.86
N LYS A 576 20.72 -23.21 -14.12
CA LYS A 576 20.43 -24.31 -13.21
C LYS A 576 19.47 -23.84 -12.10
N VAL A 577 18.48 -24.67 -11.77
CA VAL A 577 17.54 -24.42 -10.65
C VAL A 577 18.31 -24.45 -9.32
N TYR A 578 17.82 -23.76 -8.28
CA TYR A 578 18.51 -23.68 -6.98
C TYR A 578 18.88 -25.03 -6.35
N LEU A 579 18.02 -26.05 -6.46
CA LEU A 579 18.36 -27.41 -6.02
C LEU A 579 19.57 -27.97 -6.78
N GLN A 580 19.62 -27.76 -8.09
CA GLN A 580 20.74 -28.23 -8.90
C GLN A 580 22.02 -27.48 -8.54
N LYS A 581 21.95 -26.15 -8.35
CA LYS A 581 23.08 -25.32 -7.89
C LYS A 581 23.61 -25.81 -6.52
N ALA A 582 22.72 -26.15 -5.59
CA ALA A 582 23.08 -26.67 -4.27
C ALA A 582 23.73 -28.07 -4.34
N ILE A 583 23.17 -28.99 -5.13
CA ILE A 583 23.74 -30.33 -5.33
C ILE A 583 25.09 -30.23 -6.04
N SER A 584 25.22 -29.39 -7.08
CA SER A 584 26.50 -29.12 -7.74
C SER A 584 27.56 -28.60 -6.75
N LEU A 585 27.17 -27.70 -5.84
CA LEU A 585 28.08 -27.17 -4.82
C LEU A 585 28.51 -28.27 -3.84
N ALA A 586 27.56 -29.08 -3.33
CA ALA A 586 27.87 -30.20 -2.44
C ALA A 586 28.86 -31.20 -3.08
N ILE A 587 28.63 -31.55 -4.35
CA ILE A 587 29.53 -32.44 -5.09
C ILE A 587 30.91 -31.77 -5.29
N LYS A 588 30.94 -30.47 -5.57
CA LYS A 588 32.18 -29.72 -5.77
C LYS A 588 33.02 -29.64 -4.50
N GLU A 589 32.40 -29.45 -3.33
CA GLU A 589 33.10 -29.45 -2.03
C GLU A 589 33.72 -30.81 -1.69
N GLU A 590 33.09 -31.90 -2.13
CA GLU A 590 33.53 -33.28 -1.87
C GLU A 590 34.22 -33.95 -3.07
N ILE A 591 34.70 -33.17 -4.05
CA ILE A 591 35.22 -33.72 -5.31
C ILE A 591 36.46 -34.61 -5.13
N SER A 592 37.25 -34.36 -4.09
CA SER A 592 38.40 -35.19 -3.71
C SER A 592 37.97 -36.59 -3.24
N LEU A 593 36.86 -36.70 -2.48
CA LEU A 593 36.31 -37.99 -2.05
C LEU A 593 35.77 -38.78 -3.24
N ILE A 594 35.11 -38.11 -4.18
CA ILE A 594 34.63 -38.73 -5.42
C ILE A 594 35.80 -39.25 -6.25
N ARG A 595 36.86 -38.44 -6.42
CA ARG A 595 38.07 -38.86 -7.13
C ARG A 595 38.65 -40.13 -6.51
N ASN A 596 38.85 -40.17 -5.20
CA ASN A 596 39.39 -41.35 -4.51
C ASN A 596 38.50 -42.57 -4.71
N LYS A 597 37.17 -42.40 -4.69
CA LYS A 597 36.23 -43.49 -4.94
C LYS A 597 36.29 -43.99 -6.38
N ILE A 598 36.41 -43.09 -7.36
CA ILE A 598 36.59 -43.46 -8.76
C ILE A 598 37.90 -44.25 -8.92
N THR A 599 39.01 -43.78 -8.37
CA THR A 599 40.31 -44.48 -8.43
C THR A 599 40.24 -45.88 -7.82
N TYR A 600 39.48 -46.04 -6.74
CA TYR A 600 39.23 -47.36 -6.15
C TYR A 600 38.36 -48.26 -7.05
N ILE A 601 37.31 -47.72 -7.68
CA ILE A 601 36.44 -48.48 -8.61
C ILE A 601 37.19 -48.86 -9.90
N ASP A 602 38.09 -48.00 -10.35
CA ASP A 602 38.86 -48.12 -11.60
C ASP A 602 40.31 -48.56 -11.39
N SER A 603 40.64 -49.21 -10.28
CA SER A 603 42.00 -49.69 -9.97
C SER A 603 42.60 -50.70 -10.96
N ILE A 604 41.93 -50.94 -12.09
CA ILE A 604 42.32 -51.85 -13.18
C ILE A 604 42.44 -51.11 -14.54
N ASP A 605 41.81 -49.93 -14.73
CA ASP A 605 41.82 -49.15 -15.98
C ASP A 605 42.57 -47.81 -15.77
N SER A 606 43.86 -47.76 -16.11
CA SER A 606 44.76 -46.63 -15.77
C SER A 606 44.49 -45.31 -16.50
N ILE A 607 43.49 -45.22 -17.37
CA ILE A 607 43.35 -44.12 -18.34
C ILE A 607 42.76 -42.84 -17.70
N PHE A 608 41.97 -42.92 -16.62
CA PHE A 608 41.24 -41.76 -16.08
C PHE A 608 41.66 -41.28 -14.67
N ASN A 609 42.61 -41.94 -14.02
CA ASN A 609 42.85 -41.75 -12.57
C ASN A 609 43.39 -40.36 -12.17
N ASN A 610 43.94 -39.58 -13.11
CA ASN A 610 44.50 -38.25 -12.82
C ASN A 610 43.65 -37.07 -13.31
N GLU A 611 42.49 -37.32 -13.95
CA GLU A 611 41.77 -36.27 -14.69
C GLU A 611 40.52 -35.71 -14.00
N ILE A 612 40.01 -36.34 -12.92
CA ILE A 612 38.78 -35.86 -12.27
C ILE A 612 39.07 -34.61 -11.42
N GLN A 613 38.89 -33.42 -11.98
CA GLN A 613 39.13 -32.14 -11.28
C GLN A 613 37.88 -31.26 -11.22
N THR A 614 36.91 -31.49 -12.09
CA THR A 614 35.73 -30.66 -12.29
C THR A 614 34.45 -31.49 -12.23
N LEU A 615 33.31 -30.82 -12.05
CA LEU A 615 31.99 -31.45 -12.12
C LEU A 615 31.73 -32.10 -13.49
N ASN A 616 32.30 -31.53 -14.55
CA ASN A 616 32.17 -32.05 -15.91
C ASN A 616 32.90 -33.40 -16.06
N ASP A 617 34.03 -33.57 -15.40
CA ASP A 617 34.78 -34.83 -15.44
C ASP A 617 34.00 -35.95 -14.73
N VAL A 618 33.38 -35.62 -13.59
CA VAL A 618 32.46 -36.54 -12.89
C VAL A 618 31.27 -36.92 -13.77
N TYR A 619 30.68 -35.93 -14.46
CA TYR A 619 29.58 -36.19 -15.41
C TYR A 619 30.00 -37.11 -16.55
N ASN A 620 31.13 -36.81 -17.21
CA ASN A 620 31.63 -37.59 -18.33
C ASN A 620 31.95 -39.04 -17.91
N TRP A 621 32.53 -39.21 -16.73
CA TRP A 621 32.79 -40.54 -16.16
C TRP A 621 31.48 -41.32 -15.95
N LEU A 622 30.46 -40.69 -15.37
CA LEU A 622 29.16 -41.31 -15.16
C LEU A 622 28.47 -41.68 -16.48
N GLU A 623 28.48 -40.78 -17.46
CA GLU A 623 27.82 -41.01 -18.75
C GLU A 623 28.52 -42.12 -19.55
N TYR A 624 29.86 -42.17 -19.55
CA TYR A 624 30.63 -43.23 -20.20
C TYR A 624 30.34 -44.62 -19.62
N ARG A 625 30.02 -44.70 -18.32
CA ARG A 625 29.78 -45.96 -17.60
C ARG A 625 28.30 -46.26 -17.37
N LYS A 626 27.39 -45.47 -17.96
CA LYS A 626 25.95 -45.62 -17.77
C LYS A 626 25.49 -47.04 -18.09
N GLY A 627 24.71 -47.63 -17.18
CA GLY A 627 24.25 -49.01 -17.31
C GLY A 627 25.21 -50.08 -16.76
N ASN A 628 26.45 -49.72 -16.38
CA ASN A 628 27.41 -50.62 -15.75
C ASN A 628 27.26 -50.63 -14.20
N TRP A 629 27.68 -51.71 -13.53
CA TRP A 629 27.74 -51.80 -12.06
C TRP A 629 28.63 -50.71 -11.44
N LYS A 630 29.72 -50.32 -12.12
CA LYS A 630 30.61 -49.22 -11.68
C LYS A 630 29.87 -47.89 -11.57
N TYR A 631 28.96 -47.61 -12.50
CA TYR A 631 28.10 -46.42 -12.46
C TYR A 631 27.20 -46.43 -11.22
N ARG A 632 26.59 -47.58 -10.92
CA ARG A 632 25.76 -47.75 -9.72
C ARG A 632 26.55 -47.52 -8.44
N MET A 633 27.73 -48.12 -8.33
CA MET A 633 28.59 -47.90 -7.17
C MET A 633 28.94 -46.44 -6.93
N LEU A 634 29.22 -45.66 -7.98
CA LEU A 634 29.55 -44.25 -7.79
C LEU A 634 28.31 -43.42 -7.43
N ILE A 635 27.16 -43.65 -8.09
CA ILE A 635 25.90 -42.97 -7.74
C ILE A 635 25.52 -43.24 -6.28
N ASP A 636 25.57 -44.50 -5.86
CA ASP A 636 25.25 -44.89 -4.48
C ASP A 636 26.23 -44.26 -3.49
N PHE A 637 27.51 -44.16 -3.87
CA PHE A 637 28.51 -43.44 -3.08
C PHE A 637 28.16 -41.95 -2.93
N ILE A 638 27.82 -41.26 -4.02
CA ILE A 638 27.44 -39.84 -4.00
C ILE A 638 26.19 -39.64 -3.15
N ILE A 639 25.16 -40.49 -3.31
CA ILE A 639 23.93 -40.41 -2.51
C ILE A 639 24.26 -40.55 -1.03
N ASN A 640 24.95 -41.64 -0.65
CA ASN A 640 25.16 -41.99 0.76
C ASN A 640 26.19 -41.12 1.48
N ASN A 641 27.20 -40.59 0.77
CA ASN A 641 28.31 -39.87 1.41
C ASN A 641 28.26 -38.36 1.19
N ILE A 642 27.60 -37.89 0.13
CA ILE A 642 27.61 -36.47 -0.24
C ILE A 642 26.22 -35.88 -0.06
N ILE A 643 25.19 -36.49 -0.66
CA ILE A 643 23.82 -35.98 -0.51
C ILE A 643 23.38 -36.08 0.95
N MET A 644 23.54 -37.23 1.62
CA MET A 644 23.17 -37.36 3.04
C MET A 644 23.99 -36.48 3.99
N LYS A 645 25.23 -36.13 3.61
CA LYS A 645 26.08 -35.22 4.40
C LYS A 645 25.58 -33.78 4.30
N HIS A 646 25.19 -33.35 3.10
CA HIS A 646 24.85 -31.95 2.79
C HIS A 646 23.35 -31.66 2.72
N PHE A 647 22.50 -32.68 2.80
CA PHE A 647 21.04 -32.54 2.79
C PHE A 647 20.40 -33.42 3.86
N ASP A 648 19.36 -32.91 4.52
CA ASP A 648 18.42 -33.74 5.27
C ASP A 648 17.26 -34.15 4.36
N ILE A 649 16.94 -35.45 4.34
CA ILE A 649 15.84 -36.01 3.57
C ILE A 649 14.76 -36.49 4.54
N ASP A 650 13.62 -35.80 4.53
CA ASP A 650 12.48 -36.10 5.38
C ASP A 650 11.31 -36.63 4.54
N ILE A 651 10.89 -37.87 4.75
CA ILE A 651 9.64 -38.36 4.15
C ILE A 651 8.46 -37.76 4.92
N LEU A 652 7.63 -37.00 4.23
CA LEU A 652 6.48 -36.29 4.80
C LEU A 652 5.21 -37.14 4.74
N GLU A 653 4.97 -37.82 3.61
CA GLU A 653 3.76 -38.62 3.39
C GLU A 653 4.10 -39.89 2.59
N LEU A 654 3.36 -40.96 2.85
CA LEU A 654 3.38 -42.22 2.09
C LEU A 654 2.06 -42.36 1.35
N HIS A 655 2.07 -42.68 0.06
CA HIS A 655 0.85 -42.76 -0.75
C HIS A 655 0.77 -44.08 -1.52
N LYS A 656 -0.44 -44.64 -1.60
CA LYS A 656 -0.73 -45.83 -2.40
C LYS A 656 -0.91 -45.50 -3.89
N ALA A 657 -1.26 -44.24 -4.22
CA ALA A 657 -1.50 -43.79 -5.59
C ALA A 657 -0.98 -42.37 -5.85
N SER A 658 -0.40 -42.14 -7.03
CA SER A 658 0.24 -40.88 -7.41
C SER A 658 -0.67 -39.65 -7.46
N HIS A 659 -1.97 -39.83 -7.75
CA HIS A 659 -2.91 -38.72 -7.86
C HIS A 659 -3.23 -38.06 -6.51
N THR A 660 -3.16 -38.83 -5.41
CA THR A 660 -3.33 -38.30 -4.04
C THR A 660 -2.17 -37.37 -3.68
N ILE A 661 -0.95 -37.71 -4.10
CA ILE A 661 0.25 -36.90 -3.89
C ILE A 661 0.15 -35.55 -4.55
N ARG A 662 -0.29 -35.47 -5.81
CA ARG A 662 -0.29 -34.20 -6.54
C ARG A 662 -1.09 -33.12 -5.83
N LYS A 663 -2.19 -33.49 -5.14
CA LYS A 663 -2.98 -32.57 -4.32
C LYS A 663 -2.22 -32.16 -3.06
N SER A 664 -1.62 -33.11 -2.35
CA SER A 664 -0.80 -32.85 -1.15
C SER A 664 0.47 -32.07 -1.44
N GLU A 665 1.27 -32.47 -2.42
CA GLU A 665 2.47 -31.76 -2.91
C GLU A 665 2.14 -30.32 -3.25
N LYS A 666 1.05 -30.09 -3.98
CA LYS A 666 0.53 -28.75 -4.24
C LYS A 666 0.28 -28.05 -2.92
N ASN A 667 -0.44 -28.64 -1.98
CA ASN A 667 -0.68 -28.03 -0.66
C ASN A 667 0.62 -27.71 0.11
N TYR A 668 1.62 -28.60 0.14
CA TYR A 668 2.89 -28.35 0.84
C TYR A 668 3.68 -27.23 0.18
N THR A 669 3.80 -27.26 -1.14
CA THR A 669 4.46 -26.21 -1.92
C THR A 669 3.72 -24.88 -1.79
N LEU A 670 2.38 -24.88 -1.77
CA LEU A 670 1.55 -23.68 -1.60
C LEU A 670 1.69 -23.06 -0.20
N ASN A 671 1.84 -23.89 0.83
CA ASN A 671 1.95 -23.45 2.22
C ASN A 671 3.39 -23.10 2.64
N TYR A 672 4.37 -23.34 1.77
CA TYR A 672 5.77 -23.04 2.08
C TYR A 672 6.09 -21.57 1.80
N VAL A 673 6.53 -20.86 2.84
CA VAL A 673 7.03 -19.48 2.77
C VAL A 673 8.55 -19.56 2.71
N HIS A 674 9.16 -19.26 1.57
CA HIS A 674 10.61 -19.11 1.48
C HIS A 674 11.02 -17.73 2.01
N GLU A 675 12.08 -17.65 2.81
CA GLU A 675 12.91 -16.45 2.98
C GLU A 675 14.26 -16.76 2.35
N ILE A 676 14.48 -16.37 1.09
CA ILE A 676 15.81 -16.51 0.47
C ILE A 676 16.62 -15.28 0.88
N GLY A 677 17.42 -15.43 1.92
CA GLY A 677 18.38 -14.40 2.33
C GLY A 677 19.68 -14.54 1.54
N TYR A 678 19.93 -13.63 0.59
CA TYR A 678 21.28 -13.44 0.08
C TYR A 678 22.04 -12.51 1.04
N LYS A 679 23.10 -13.02 1.69
CA LYS A 679 24.02 -12.17 2.47
C LYS A 679 24.68 -11.08 1.62
N GLU A 680 24.64 -11.18 0.29
CA GLU A 680 25.25 -10.26 -0.65
C GLU A 680 24.26 -9.30 -1.34
N ALA A 681 22.96 -9.58 -1.37
CA ALA A 681 21.98 -8.81 -2.14
C ALA A 681 21.07 -7.88 -1.30
N GLN A 682 21.18 -7.86 0.04
CA GLN A 682 20.31 -7.09 0.96
C GLN A 682 18.78 -7.33 0.84
N GLU A 683 18.30 -8.11 -0.13
CA GLU A 683 16.89 -8.46 -0.29
C GLU A 683 16.62 -9.87 0.25
N THR A 684 15.65 -9.97 1.16
CA THR A 684 15.03 -11.24 1.57
C THR A 684 13.76 -11.41 0.76
N VAL A 685 13.77 -12.33 -0.22
CA VAL A 685 12.57 -12.62 -0.99
C VAL A 685 11.67 -13.54 -0.15
N LYS A 686 10.52 -13.02 0.27
CA LYS A 686 9.43 -13.78 0.88
C LYS A 686 8.50 -14.32 -0.20
N GLY A 687 8.57 -15.61 -0.50
CA GLY A 687 7.72 -16.24 -1.51
C GLY A 687 6.79 -17.29 -0.95
N THR A 688 5.49 -17.19 -1.25
CA THR A 688 4.52 -18.31 -1.28
C THR A 688 4.01 -18.47 -2.70
N ILE A 689 3.80 -19.70 -3.19
CA ILE A 689 3.11 -20.09 -4.45
C ILE A 689 3.77 -19.59 -5.77
N TRP A 690 4.57 -18.52 -5.72
CA TRP A 690 5.00 -17.71 -6.86
C TRP A 690 6.49 -17.40 -6.73
N PRO A 691 7.39 -18.38 -6.93
CA PRO A 691 8.82 -18.19 -6.70
C PRO A 691 9.45 -17.09 -7.59
N ASN A 692 8.79 -16.69 -8.70
CA ASN A 692 9.20 -15.55 -9.54
C ASN A 692 8.16 -14.41 -9.58
N GLY A 693 7.41 -14.19 -8.50
CA GLY A 693 6.36 -13.16 -8.40
C GLY A 693 5.01 -13.59 -9.00
N LEU A 694 3.96 -12.79 -8.78
CA LEU A 694 2.54 -13.06 -9.08
C LEU A 694 2.23 -13.49 -10.54
N ASN A 695 3.23 -13.49 -11.44
CA ASN A 695 3.09 -13.78 -12.85
C ASN A 695 3.42 -15.24 -13.25
N SER A 696 3.99 -16.09 -12.39
CA SER A 696 4.39 -17.46 -12.79
C SER A 696 3.99 -18.59 -11.82
N ILE A 697 3.16 -19.52 -12.30
CA ILE A 697 2.79 -20.73 -11.54
C ILE A 697 3.78 -21.84 -11.87
N ALA A 698 4.55 -22.29 -10.87
CA ALA A 698 5.28 -23.55 -10.97
C ALA A 698 4.28 -24.71 -10.88
N GLY A 699 4.05 -25.41 -12.01
CA GLY A 699 3.15 -26.56 -12.07
C GLY A 699 3.89 -27.82 -12.46
N GLY A 700 3.98 -28.77 -11.51
CA GLY A 700 4.61 -30.07 -11.67
C GLY A 700 4.10 -30.90 -12.85
N ARG A 701 5.04 -31.27 -13.71
CA ARG A 701 5.05 -32.58 -14.37
C ARG A 701 6.40 -33.22 -14.05
N GLY A 702 6.40 -34.51 -13.75
CA GLY A 702 7.65 -35.25 -13.63
C GLY A 702 8.43 -35.20 -14.95
N ALA A 703 9.76 -35.19 -14.84
CA ALA A 703 10.77 -35.31 -15.89
C ALA A 703 10.78 -34.29 -17.04
N GLU A 704 9.66 -33.68 -17.42
CA GLU A 704 9.58 -32.67 -18.47
C GLU A 704 9.71 -31.25 -17.89
N SER A 705 10.35 -30.39 -18.67
CA SER A 705 10.92 -29.14 -18.21
C SER A 705 9.87 -28.04 -17.91
N TYR A 706 10.16 -27.21 -16.91
CA TYR A 706 9.25 -26.19 -16.37
C TYR A 706 9.20 -24.92 -17.23
N ILE A 707 8.20 -24.79 -18.12
CA ILE A 707 7.96 -23.52 -18.83
C ILE A 707 7.08 -22.61 -17.95
N ASN A 708 7.63 -21.48 -17.52
CA ASN A 708 6.89 -20.41 -16.84
C ASN A 708 5.98 -19.72 -17.88
N ILE A 709 4.68 -19.65 -17.61
CA ILE A 709 3.73 -18.89 -18.42
C ILE A 709 3.31 -17.64 -17.63
N PRO A 710 3.31 -16.44 -18.24
CA PRO A 710 2.91 -15.19 -17.58
C PRO A 710 1.38 -15.11 -17.43
N VAL A 711 0.85 -15.75 -16.40
CA VAL A 711 -0.60 -15.97 -16.22
C VAL A 711 -1.36 -14.65 -16.02
N LEU A 712 -0.76 -13.65 -15.39
CA LEU A 712 -1.41 -12.33 -15.25
C LEU A 712 -1.47 -11.60 -16.58
N ASP A 713 -0.49 -11.81 -17.44
CA ASP A 713 -0.45 -11.21 -18.77
C ASP A 713 -1.57 -11.80 -19.64
N ILE A 714 -1.83 -13.10 -19.49
CA ILE A 714 -3.01 -13.76 -20.08
C ILE A 714 -4.31 -13.19 -19.53
N ALA A 715 -4.43 -13.03 -18.21
CA ALA A 715 -5.62 -12.43 -17.59
C ALA A 715 -5.86 -10.98 -18.06
N ALA A 716 -4.78 -10.20 -18.18
CA ALA A 716 -4.80 -8.83 -18.67
C ALA A 716 -5.10 -8.73 -20.17
N MET A 717 -4.71 -9.72 -20.97
CA MET A 717 -5.15 -9.79 -22.36
C MET A 717 -6.65 -10.11 -22.47
N PHE A 718 -7.19 -10.95 -21.57
CA PHE A 718 -8.64 -11.19 -21.51
C PHE A 718 -9.45 -9.93 -21.17
N THR A 719 -8.95 -9.03 -20.32
CA THR A 719 -9.66 -7.75 -20.03
C THR A 719 -9.75 -6.82 -21.24
N LEU A 720 -8.90 -7.01 -22.26
CA LEU A 720 -8.93 -6.29 -23.54
C LEU A 720 -9.75 -7.00 -24.62
N GLY A 721 -10.41 -8.12 -24.29
CA GLY A 721 -11.21 -8.89 -25.24
C GLY A 721 -10.47 -10.01 -25.97
N PHE A 722 -9.17 -10.22 -25.75
CA PHE A 722 -8.43 -11.24 -26.50
C PHE A 722 -8.87 -12.65 -26.10
N THR A 723 -9.67 -13.31 -26.94
CA THR A 723 -10.26 -14.63 -26.65
C THR A 723 -9.57 -15.80 -27.35
N GLU A 724 -8.82 -15.53 -28.42
CA GLU A 724 -8.12 -16.53 -29.23
C GLU A 724 -6.80 -16.93 -28.58
N ILE A 725 -6.67 -18.21 -28.22
CA ILE A 725 -5.50 -18.74 -27.51
C ILE A 725 -4.25 -18.67 -28.39
N GLU A 726 -4.40 -18.83 -29.70
CA GLU A 726 -3.36 -18.74 -30.71
C GLU A 726 -2.76 -17.33 -30.75
N LYS A 727 -3.61 -16.28 -30.76
CA LYS A 727 -3.17 -14.88 -30.72
C LYS A 727 -2.47 -14.55 -29.42
N ILE A 728 -3.03 -14.96 -28.28
CA ILE A 728 -2.39 -14.80 -26.96
C ILE A 728 -1.01 -15.47 -26.98
N THR A 729 -0.92 -16.69 -27.49
CA THR A 729 0.35 -17.44 -27.59
C THR A 729 1.36 -16.71 -28.49
N GLY A 730 0.91 -16.15 -29.62
CA GLY A 730 1.75 -15.36 -30.51
C GLY A 730 2.37 -14.13 -29.83
N ILE A 731 1.55 -13.37 -29.09
CA ILE A 731 2.01 -12.22 -28.31
C ILE A 731 3.00 -12.66 -27.23
N LEU A 732 2.71 -13.75 -26.51
CA LEU A 732 3.62 -14.27 -25.50
C LEU A 732 4.97 -14.70 -26.09
N LYS A 733 5.00 -15.29 -27.29
CA LYS A 733 6.26 -15.62 -27.97
C LYS A 733 7.06 -14.39 -28.37
N GLN A 734 6.38 -13.35 -28.86
CA GLN A 734 7.03 -12.09 -29.26
C GLN A 734 7.66 -11.36 -28.08
N GLU A 735 7.00 -11.38 -26.91
CA GLU A 735 7.39 -10.57 -25.77
C GLU A 735 8.28 -11.31 -24.75
N TYR A 736 8.33 -12.64 -24.82
CA TYR A 736 9.09 -13.48 -23.88
C TYR A 736 10.00 -14.47 -24.60
N ASP A 737 11.29 -14.11 -24.72
CA ASP A 737 12.34 -14.90 -25.40
C ASP A 737 12.46 -16.36 -24.92
N HIS A 738 12.11 -16.60 -23.66
CA HIS A 738 12.21 -17.93 -23.03
C HIS A 738 11.00 -18.84 -23.32
N ILE A 739 9.98 -18.33 -24.04
CA ILE A 739 8.68 -18.99 -24.26
C ILE A 739 8.47 -19.32 -25.76
N ASN A 740 9.49 -19.18 -26.61
CA ASN A 740 9.40 -19.39 -28.06
C ASN A 740 8.81 -20.76 -28.49
N GLU A 741 8.97 -21.79 -27.67
CA GLU A 741 8.49 -23.16 -27.94
C GLU A 741 7.06 -23.43 -27.43
N LEU A 742 6.38 -22.45 -26.84
CA LEU A 742 5.07 -22.63 -26.24
C LEU A 742 3.98 -22.90 -27.30
N SER A 743 3.23 -23.98 -27.15
CA SER A 743 2.08 -24.25 -28.02
C SER A 743 0.81 -23.59 -27.49
N ALA A 744 -0.13 -23.24 -28.38
CA ALA A 744 -1.46 -22.76 -28.00
C ALA A 744 -2.19 -23.77 -27.10
N THR A 745 -2.02 -25.07 -27.38
CA THR A 745 -2.52 -26.16 -26.53
C THR A 745 -1.98 -26.09 -25.10
N THR A 746 -0.71 -25.73 -24.91
CA THR A 746 -0.10 -25.56 -23.59
C THR A 746 -0.71 -24.37 -22.86
N VAL A 747 -0.86 -23.22 -23.53
CA VAL A 747 -1.52 -22.03 -22.97
C VAL A 747 -2.96 -22.33 -22.57
N GLY A 748 -3.73 -22.97 -23.46
CA GLY A 748 -5.12 -23.34 -23.21
C GLY A 748 -5.27 -24.29 -22.02
N ARG A 749 -4.40 -25.30 -21.89
CA ARG A 749 -4.36 -26.17 -20.71
C ARG A 749 -4.07 -25.39 -19.44
N ARG A 750 -3.15 -24.43 -19.46
CA ARG A 750 -2.86 -23.60 -18.27
C ARG A 750 -4.00 -22.67 -17.91
N ILE A 751 -4.67 -22.06 -18.89
CA ILE A 751 -5.90 -21.30 -18.65
C ILE A 751 -6.93 -22.19 -17.96
N LYS A 752 -7.10 -23.44 -18.41
CA LYS A 752 -7.97 -24.42 -17.77
C LYS A 752 -7.53 -24.77 -16.34
N ASP A 753 -6.23 -24.96 -16.12
CA ASP A 753 -5.68 -25.31 -14.79
C ASP A 753 -5.90 -24.18 -13.76
N VAL A 754 -5.79 -22.92 -14.20
CA VAL A 754 -5.83 -21.73 -13.32
C VAL A 754 -7.25 -21.20 -13.18
N PHE A 755 -7.92 -21.01 -14.30
CA PHE A 755 -9.22 -20.34 -14.40
C PHE A 755 -10.36 -21.32 -14.65
N LYS A 756 -10.15 -22.64 -14.50
CA LYS A 756 -11.12 -23.74 -14.77
C LYS A 756 -11.47 -23.93 -16.25
N SER A 757 -11.71 -22.86 -16.99
CA SER A 757 -11.97 -22.84 -18.43
C SER A 757 -11.67 -21.45 -19.00
N ARG A 758 -11.65 -21.36 -20.34
CA ARG A 758 -11.53 -20.05 -21.03
C ARG A 758 -12.77 -19.19 -20.76
N GLU A 759 -13.95 -19.79 -20.80
CA GLU A 759 -15.23 -19.11 -20.61
C GLU A 759 -15.31 -18.51 -19.20
N HIS A 760 -14.83 -19.24 -18.19
CA HIS A 760 -14.76 -18.73 -16.83
C HIS A 760 -13.72 -17.61 -16.68
N ALA A 761 -12.59 -17.66 -17.42
CA ALA A 761 -11.64 -16.55 -17.46
C ALA A 761 -12.28 -15.27 -18.05
N LEU A 762 -13.02 -15.38 -19.15
CA LEU A 762 -13.74 -14.26 -19.75
C LEU A 762 -14.80 -13.69 -18.79
N GLU A 763 -15.52 -14.54 -18.08
CA GLU A 763 -16.47 -14.11 -17.07
C GLU A 763 -15.80 -13.38 -15.89
N LEU A 764 -14.62 -13.84 -15.47
CA LEU A 764 -13.87 -13.22 -14.37
C LEU A 764 -13.24 -11.88 -14.75
N PHE A 765 -12.73 -11.75 -15.98
CA PHE A 765 -11.88 -10.62 -16.36
C PHE A 765 -12.57 -9.64 -17.32
N LEU A 766 -13.24 -10.15 -18.35
CA LEU A 766 -13.82 -9.32 -19.41
C LEU A 766 -15.23 -8.82 -19.06
N LYS A 767 -16.09 -9.67 -18.51
CA LYS A 767 -17.47 -9.30 -18.14
C LYS A 767 -17.53 -8.09 -17.19
N PRO A 768 -16.65 -7.93 -16.18
CA PRO A 768 -16.61 -6.72 -15.36
C PRO A 768 -16.23 -5.45 -16.13
N VAL A 769 -15.31 -5.55 -17.09
CA VAL A 769 -14.93 -4.42 -17.97
C VAL A 769 -16.12 -4.00 -18.82
N VAL A 770 -16.82 -4.98 -19.41
CA VAL A 770 -18.05 -4.74 -20.19
C VAL A 770 -19.12 -4.09 -19.33
N LEU A 771 -19.38 -4.60 -18.12
CA LEU A 771 -20.34 -4.01 -17.19
C LEU A 771 -20.00 -2.56 -16.83
N LYS A 772 -18.71 -2.23 -16.68
CA LYS A 772 -18.27 -0.85 -16.44
C LYS A 772 -18.47 0.05 -17.65
N LEU A 773 -18.22 -0.44 -18.87
CA LEU A 773 -18.51 0.30 -20.09
C LEU A 773 -20.02 0.60 -20.21
N ILE A 774 -20.89 -0.36 -19.87
CA ILE A 774 -22.35 -0.16 -19.85
C ILE A 774 -22.77 0.93 -18.86
N LEU A 775 -22.14 0.94 -17.69
CA LEU A 775 -22.46 1.87 -16.60
C LEU A 775 -21.72 3.21 -16.71
N ASP A 776 -20.85 3.37 -17.70
CA ASP A 776 -20.08 4.59 -17.90
C ASP A 776 -21.00 5.78 -18.24
N LYS A 777 -20.60 6.99 -17.83
CA LYS A 777 -21.34 8.24 -18.02
C LYS A 777 -21.49 8.63 -19.50
N TYR A 778 -20.70 8.03 -20.39
CA TYR A 778 -20.69 8.31 -21.84
C TYR A 778 -21.75 7.54 -22.64
N ASN A 779 -22.62 6.76 -22.00
CA ASN A 779 -23.72 6.03 -22.66
C ASN A 779 -23.26 5.11 -23.80
N PHE A 780 -22.29 4.22 -23.53
CA PHE A 780 -21.88 3.22 -24.54
C PHE A 780 -23.08 2.39 -25.00
N GLU A 781 -23.30 2.36 -26.31
CA GLU A 781 -24.23 1.42 -26.91
C GLU A 781 -23.58 0.04 -27.08
N PHE A 782 -24.41 -0.99 -27.26
CA PHE A 782 -23.93 -2.35 -27.52
C PHE A 782 -22.98 -2.39 -28.73
N LYS A 783 -23.28 -1.60 -29.77
CA LYS A 783 -22.43 -1.45 -30.98
C LYS A 783 -21.06 -0.84 -30.67
N ASP A 784 -20.98 0.08 -29.70
CA ASP A 784 -19.72 0.70 -29.32
C ASP A 784 -18.85 -0.32 -28.60
N ILE A 785 -19.41 -1.09 -27.67
CA ILE A 785 -18.69 -2.16 -26.97
C ILE A 785 -18.18 -3.21 -27.97
N LEU A 786 -19.02 -3.61 -28.93
CA LEU A 786 -18.59 -4.49 -30.02
C LEU A 786 -17.43 -3.90 -30.81
N THR A 787 -17.51 -2.61 -31.14
CA THR A 787 -16.46 -1.89 -31.86
C THR A 787 -15.15 -1.90 -31.08
N VAL A 788 -15.15 -1.60 -29.78
CA VAL A 788 -13.90 -1.57 -29.00
C VAL A 788 -13.32 -2.97 -28.77
N LEU A 789 -14.17 -4.00 -28.81
CA LEU A 789 -13.77 -5.40 -28.69
C LEU A 789 -13.60 -6.09 -30.05
N ASP A 790 -13.59 -5.37 -31.17
CA ASP A 790 -13.58 -5.97 -32.52
C ASP A 790 -12.29 -6.79 -32.79
N PHE A 791 -11.20 -6.50 -32.05
CA PHE A 791 -9.96 -7.28 -32.05
C PHE A 791 -10.08 -8.72 -31.52
N SER A 792 -11.21 -9.07 -30.91
CA SER A 792 -11.45 -10.30 -30.15
C SER A 792 -11.82 -11.53 -30.99
N GLY A 793 -12.07 -11.34 -32.29
CA GLY A 793 -12.55 -12.37 -33.21
C GLY A 793 -14.08 -12.56 -33.19
N PRO A 794 -14.64 -13.34 -34.14
CA PRO A 794 -16.09 -13.43 -34.39
C PRO A 794 -16.92 -14.01 -33.22
N GLY A 795 -16.28 -14.65 -32.23
CA GLY A 795 -16.95 -15.24 -31.07
C GLY A 795 -17.41 -14.24 -30.01
N MET A 796 -16.88 -13.02 -29.97
CA MET A 796 -17.17 -12.06 -28.89
C MET A 796 -18.61 -11.58 -28.89
N THR A 797 -19.20 -11.39 -30.07
CA THR A 797 -20.62 -11.04 -30.24
C THR A 797 -21.52 -12.08 -29.60
N GLN A 798 -21.21 -13.37 -29.74
CA GLN A 798 -21.98 -14.44 -29.12
C GLN A 798 -21.84 -14.40 -27.59
N TYR A 799 -20.63 -14.23 -27.05
CA TYR A 799 -20.44 -14.10 -25.59
C TYR A 799 -21.22 -12.93 -24.99
N LEU A 800 -21.23 -11.77 -25.65
CA LEU A 800 -22.01 -10.61 -25.19
C LEU A 800 -23.52 -10.87 -25.28
N LYS A 801 -23.97 -11.55 -26.34
CA LYS A 801 -25.37 -11.98 -26.48
C LYS A 801 -25.76 -13.00 -25.42
N ASP A 802 -24.89 -13.93 -25.07
CA ASP A 802 -25.13 -14.95 -24.05
C ASP A 802 -25.14 -14.34 -22.63
N TRP A 803 -24.27 -13.35 -22.37
CA TRP A 803 -24.23 -12.66 -21.07
C TRP A 803 -25.40 -11.73 -20.83
N PHE A 804 -25.89 -11.05 -21.87
CA PHE A 804 -26.84 -9.96 -21.69
C PHE A 804 -28.11 -10.12 -22.51
N ASN A 805 -28.12 -10.74 -23.69
CA ASN A 805 -29.16 -10.59 -24.72
C ASN A 805 -29.53 -9.10 -24.98
N GLU A 806 -29.90 -8.70 -26.20
CA GLU A 806 -30.08 -7.26 -26.49
C GLU A 806 -31.18 -6.59 -25.63
N LYS A 807 -32.18 -7.35 -25.16
CA LYS A 807 -33.23 -6.86 -24.27
C LYS A 807 -32.73 -6.68 -22.83
N THR A 808 -32.00 -7.63 -22.26
CA THR A 808 -31.43 -7.49 -20.90
C THR A 808 -30.24 -6.55 -20.86
N PHE A 809 -29.56 -6.27 -21.97
CA PHE A 809 -28.56 -5.20 -22.00
C PHE A 809 -29.19 -3.84 -21.71
N ARG A 810 -30.32 -3.52 -22.38
CA ARG A 810 -31.10 -2.30 -22.09
C ARG A 810 -31.66 -2.34 -20.67
N LEU A 811 -32.25 -3.47 -20.25
CA LEU A 811 -32.79 -3.60 -18.90
C LEU A 811 -31.70 -3.47 -17.81
N VAL A 812 -30.53 -4.09 -17.94
CA VAL A 812 -29.42 -3.96 -16.96
C VAL A 812 -28.88 -2.53 -16.92
N ARG A 813 -28.81 -1.86 -18.08
CA ARG A 813 -28.44 -0.45 -18.18
C ARG A 813 -29.46 0.44 -17.46
N ASP A 814 -30.75 0.17 -17.66
CA ASP A 814 -31.84 1.00 -17.16
C ASP A 814 -32.11 0.70 -15.67
N GLU A 815 -32.15 -0.58 -15.24
CA GLU A 815 -32.38 -1.07 -13.87
C GLU A 815 -31.25 -0.69 -12.88
N LYS A 816 -29.98 -0.68 -13.32
CA LYS A 816 -28.86 -0.21 -12.49
C LYS A 816 -28.76 1.31 -12.41
N ARG A 817 -29.34 2.04 -13.38
CA ARG A 817 -29.47 3.50 -13.33
C ARG A 817 -30.67 3.94 -12.50
N GLU A 818 -31.73 3.14 -12.49
CA GLU A 818 -32.93 3.39 -11.68
C GLU A 818 -32.72 3.17 -10.18
N ASN A 819 -31.72 2.40 -9.75
CA ASN A 819 -31.49 2.06 -8.32
C ASN A 819 -30.52 2.97 -7.53
N LYS A 820 -30.10 4.14 -8.04
CA LYS A 820 -29.22 5.07 -7.32
C LYS A 820 -29.56 6.54 -7.57
N TYR A 821 -30.67 7.00 -7.01
CA TYR A 821 -30.85 8.44 -6.83
C TYR A 821 -31.17 8.69 -5.36
N THR A 822 -30.22 9.27 -4.65
CA THR A 822 -30.42 9.96 -3.37
C THR A 822 -31.34 11.18 -3.58
N ILE A 823 -31.90 11.75 -2.52
CA ILE A 823 -32.72 12.98 -2.59
C ILE A 823 -31.95 14.10 -3.30
N GLN A 824 -30.67 14.28 -2.94
CA GLN A 824 -29.77 15.25 -3.55
C GLN A 824 -29.59 15.00 -5.06
N GLU A 825 -29.54 13.75 -5.50
CA GLU A 825 -29.43 13.44 -6.92
C GLU A 825 -30.77 13.61 -7.67
N LEU A 826 -31.92 13.46 -7.01
CA LEU A 826 -33.23 13.80 -7.59
C LEU A 826 -33.38 15.31 -7.76
N GLU A 827 -32.98 16.08 -6.74
CA GLU A 827 -33.00 17.55 -6.75
C GLU A 827 -32.04 18.11 -7.80
N MET A 828 -30.82 17.57 -7.89
CA MET A 828 -29.86 17.98 -8.93
C MET A 828 -30.29 17.57 -10.35
N LYS A 829 -30.97 16.43 -10.52
CA LYS A 829 -31.29 15.89 -11.85
C LYS A 829 -32.52 16.54 -12.48
N TYR A 830 -33.50 16.89 -11.66
CA TYR A 830 -34.78 17.44 -12.14
C TYR A 830 -34.96 18.92 -11.78
N GLU A 831 -33.96 19.53 -11.14
CA GLU A 831 -33.93 20.94 -10.74
C GLU A 831 -35.11 21.38 -9.86
N GLU A 832 -35.80 20.43 -9.24
CA GLU A 832 -37.00 20.67 -8.43
C GLU A 832 -36.77 20.12 -7.01
N PRO A 833 -36.88 20.97 -5.97
CA PRO A 833 -36.62 20.56 -4.59
C PRO A 833 -37.67 19.56 -4.10
N LEU A 834 -37.34 18.71 -3.12
CA LEU A 834 -38.27 17.71 -2.58
C LEU A 834 -39.61 18.31 -2.14
N ILE A 835 -39.59 19.53 -1.61
CA ILE A 835 -40.78 20.25 -1.17
C ILE A 835 -41.77 20.51 -2.32
N GLN A 836 -41.27 20.72 -3.54
CA GLN A 836 -42.11 20.94 -4.72
C GLN A 836 -42.85 19.67 -5.14
N TRP A 837 -42.19 18.51 -5.04
CA TRP A 837 -42.81 17.21 -5.27
C TRP A 837 -43.91 16.91 -4.24
N ILE A 838 -43.68 17.28 -2.97
CA ILE A 838 -44.70 17.15 -1.93
C ILE A 838 -45.87 18.09 -2.20
N SER A 839 -45.59 19.35 -2.56
CA SER A 839 -46.62 20.35 -2.92
C SER A 839 -47.50 19.86 -4.07
N TRP A 840 -46.94 19.29 -5.14
CA TRP A 840 -47.75 18.75 -6.23
C TRP A 840 -48.67 17.60 -5.80
N ALA A 841 -48.25 16.76 -4.85
CA ALA A 841 -49.13 15.76 -4.27
C ALA A 841 -50.22 16.44 -3.41
N LEU A 842 -49.85 17.39 -2.55
CA LEU A 842 -50.79 18.10 -1.68
C LEU A 842 -51.86 18.87 -2.47
N ASN A 843 -51.48 19.48 -3.59
CA ASN A 843 -52.38 20.32 -4.39
C ASN A 843 -53.17 19.51 -5.42
N GLY A 844 -52.89 18.20 -5.52
CA GLY A 844 -53.63 17.30 -6.41
C GLY A 844 -53.26 17.47 -7.88
N THR A 845 -52.06 17.98 -8.16
CA THR A 845 -51.56 18.20 -9.51
C THR A 845 -51.50 16.88 -10.27
N ASN A 846 -52.25 16.75 -11.37
CA ASN A 846 -52.26 15.53 -12.17
C ASN A 846 -50.84 15.15 -12.64
N GLN A 847 -50.48 13.86 -12.59
CA GLN A 847 -49.19 13.33 -13.05
C GLN A 847 -48.81 13.79 -14.47
N ASN A 848 -49.79 14.03 -15.34
CA ASN A 848 -49.59 14.52 -16.70
C ASN A 848 -49.03 15.94 -16.71
N THR A 849 -49.52 16.77 -15.81
CA THR A 849 -49.09 18.15 -15.64
C THR A 849 -47.68 18.19 -15.07
N ILE A 850 -47.39 17.34 -14.07
CA ILE A 850 -46.03 17.19 -13.51
C ILE A 850 -45.06 16.69 -14.59
N SER A 851 -45.45 15.65 -15.32
CA SER A 851 -44.69 15.07 -16.43
C SER A 851 -44.32 16.11 -17.49
N LYS A 852 -45.28 16.96 -17.90
CA LYS A 852 -45.03 18.06 -18.84
C LYS A 852 -44.12 19.15 -18.25
N LYS A 853 -44.29 19.51 -16.98
CA LYS A 853 -43.51 20.56 -16.31
C LYS A 853 -42.04 20.15 -16.14
N VAL A 854 -41.79 18.90 -15.76
CA VAL A 854 -40.44 18.37 -15.50
C VAL A 854 -39.78 17.78 -16.76
N GLY A 855 -40.53 17.57 -17.84
CA GLY A 855 -40.00 17.01 -19.09
C GLY A 855 -39.70 15.52 -19.02
N VAL A 856 -40.48 14.75 -18.24
CA VAL A 856 -40.27 13.30 -18.05
C VAL A 856 -41.55 12.50 -18.30
N SER A 857 -41.46 11.20 -18.59
CA SER A 857 -42.64 10.36 -18.80
C SER A 857 -43.45 10.13 -17.51
N ARG A 858 -44.72 9.76 -17.65
CA ARG A 858 -45.59 9.40 -16.50
C ARG A 858 -45.05 8.23 -15.67
N SER A 859 -44.41 7.25 -16.32
CA SER A 859 -43.77 6.13 -15.62
C SER A 859 -42.63 6.61 -14.72
N THR A 860 -41.86 7.59 -15.17
CA THR A 860 -40.80 8.21 -14.36
C THR A 860 -41.38 8.95 -13.15
N ILE A 861 -42.49 9.69 -13.33
CA ILE A 861 -43.21 10.34 -12.21
C ILE A 861 -43.65 9.29 -11.18
N TYR A 862 -44.21 8.16 -11.63
CA TYR A 862 -44.64 7.08 -10.76
C TYR A 862 -43.49 6.50 -9.91
N GLU A 863 -42.33 6.24 -10.52
CA GLU A 863 -41.15 5.73 -9.81
C GLU A 863 -40.52 6.77 -8.86
N ILE A 864 -40.57 8.07 -9.21
CA ILE A 864 -40.14 9.15 -8.31
C ILE A 864 -41.00 9.15 -7.04
N TYR A 865 -42.33 9.08 -7.14
CA TYR A 865 -43.20 9.10 -5.97
C TYR A 865 -43.11 7.83 -5.11
N LYS A 866 -42.84 6.66 -5.71
CA LYS A 866 -42.52 5.44 -4.93
C LYS A 866 -41.30 5.64 -4.04
N LYS A 867 -40.25 6.30 -4.56
CA LYS A 867 -39.04 6.60 -3.80
C LYS A 867 -39.27 7.66 -2.73
N ILE A 868 -39.97 8.74 -3.06
CA ILE A 868 -40.33 9.76 -2.06
C ILE A 868 -41.13 9.12 -0.92
N SER A 869 -42.04 8.21 -1.24
CA SER A 869 -42.80 7.45 -0.26
C SER A 869 -41.91 6.60 0.65
N SER A 870 -40.98 5.82 0.09
CA SER A 870 -40.12 4.95 0.89
C SER A 870 -39.24 5.76 1.84
N ILE A 871 -38.81 6.94 1.41
CA ILE A 871 -38.03 7.90 2.21
C ILE A 871 -38.87 8.49 3.34
N LEU A 872 -40.04 9.06 3.03
CA LEU A 872 -40.82 9.83 4.02
C LEU A 872 -41.57 8.96 5.02
N PHE A 873 -41.95 7.75 4.63
CA PHE A 873 -42.86 6.94 5.42
C PHE A 873 -42.30 5.58 5.83
N SER A 874 -41.14 5.17 5.32
CA SER A 874 -40.63 3.80 5.51
C SER A 874 -41.63 2.69 5.08
N GLU A 875 -42.68 3.07 4.36
CA GLU A 875 -43.73 2.22 3.83
C GLU A 875 -43.49 2.09 2.31
N GLY A 876 -43.50 0.85 1.80
CA GLY A 876 -43.04 0.53 0.45
C GLY A 876 -43.82 1.19 -0.68
N ASN A 877 -43.17 1.31 -1.85
CA ASN A 877 -43.66 1.60 -3.21
C ASN A 877 -45.12 2.09 -3.37
N LEU A 878 -45.51 3.18 -2.69
CA LEU A 878 -46.84 3.77 -2.86
C LEU A 878 -46.97 4.36 -4.26
N SER A 879 -48.12 4.10 -4.90
CA SER A 879 -48.50 4.83 -6.10
C SER A 879 -48.66 6.32 -5.80
N TYR A 880 -48.60 7.18 -6.82
CA TYR A 880 -48.82 8.62 -6.63
C TYR A 880 -50.14 8.94 -5.91
N GLU A 881 -51.21 8.22 -6.24
CA GLU A 881 -52.53 8.40 -5.61
C GLU A 881 -52.52 7.96 -4.13
N GLN A 882 -51.85 6.84 -3.82
CA GLN A 882 -51.68 6.36 -2.44
C GLN A 882 -50.79 7.33 -1.63
N PHE A 883 -49.70 7.81 -2.22
CA PHE A 883 -48.80 8.79 -1.60
C PHE A 883 -49.53 10.11 -1.32
N LYS A 884 -50.23 10.66 -2.31
CA LYS A 884 -51.07 11.87 -2.21
C LYS A 884 -52.07 11.77 -1.07
N LYS A 885 -52.80 10.66 -1.01
CA LYS A 885 -53.78 10.39 0.03
C LYS A 885 -53.14 10.31 1.41
N LEU A 886 -52.03 9.58 1.54
CA LEU A 886 -51.32 9.39 2.81
C LEU A 886 -50.75 10.70 3.35
N ILE A 887 -50.08 11.49 2.50
CA ILE A 887 -49.48 12.76 2.92
C ILE A 887 -50.56 13.76 3.35
N ARG A 888 -51.65 13.89 2.58
CA ARG A 888 -52.79 14.74 2.94
C ARG A 888 -53.42 14.31 4.27
N ARG A 889 -53.67 13.02 4.45
CA ARG A 889 -54.21 12.47 5.70
C ARG A 889 -53.31 12.81 6.90
N LYS A 890 -51.99 12.63 6.78
CA LYS A 890 -51.05 12.93 7.88
C LYS A 890 -51.00 14.43 8.21
N ILE A 891 -50.97 15.30 7.21
CA ILE A 891 -50.97 16.76 7.43
C ILE A 891 -52.31 17.22 8.00
N ALA A 892 -53.44 16.80 7.41
CA ALA A 892 -54.77 17.13 7.93
C ALA A 892 -54.95 16.65 9.37
N THR A 893 -54.53 15.43 9.70
CA THR A 893 -54.58 14.91 11.08
C THR A 893 -53.82 15.81 12.05
N ARG A 894 -52.64 16.31 11.65
CA ARG A 894 -51.84 17.20 12.49
C ARG A 894 -52.53 18.55 12.68
N LEU A 895 -53.09 19.12 11.61
CA LEU A 895 -53.75 20.43 11.62
C LEU A 895 -55.10 20.41 12.37
N LEU A 896 -55.91 19.36 12.19
CA LEU A 896 -57.15 19.16 12.94
C LEU A 896 -56.89 19.08 14.46
N LYS A 897 -55.82 18.41 14.88
CA LYS A 897 -55.43 18.28 16.30
C LYS A 897 -55.04 19.61 16.95
N ILE A 898 -54.62 20.59 16.16
CA ILE A 898 -54.27 21.94 16.63
C ILE A 898 -55.38 22.96 16.36
N GLY A 899 -56.58 22.51 15.95
CA GLY A 899 -57.80 23.33 15.88
C GLY A 899 -58.15 23.91 14.51
N PHE A 900 -57.37 23.63 13.46
CA PHE A 900 -57.67 24.13 12.12
C PHE A 900 -58.92 23.47 11.55
N GLY A 901 -59.83 24.25 10.99
CA GLY A 901 -61.02 23.73 10.34
C GLY A 901 -60.70 23.02 9.02
N HIS A 902 -61.49 22.00 8.66
CA HIS A 902 -61.33 21.25 7.41
C HIS A 902 -61.28 22.16 6.16
N LYS A 903 -62.14 23.17 6.09
CA LYS A 903 -62.19 24.18 5.02
C LYS A 903 -60.86 24.94 4.89
N GLN A 904 -60.34 25.43 6.01
CA GLN A 904 -59.06 26.11 6.10
C GLN A 904 -57.90 25.21 5.64
N ILE A 905 -57.89 23.94 6.04
CA ILE A 905 -56.87 22.98 5.62
C ILE A 905 -56.92 22.75 4.10
N VAL A 906 -58.12 22.59 3.52
CA VAL A 906 -58.26 22.36 2.07
C VAL A 906 -57.82 23.59 1.27
N GLU A 907 -58.20 24.78 1.70
CA GLU A 907 -57.89 26.02 0.98
C GLU A 907 -56.43 26.45 1.17
N GLU A 908 -55.96 26.56 2.42
CA GLU A 908 -54.66 27.14 2.73
C GLU A 908 -53.51 26.12 2.63
N THR A 909 -53.77 24.84 2.89
CA THR A 909 -52.70 23.81 2.92
C THR A 909 -52.73 22.89 1.71
N PHE A 910 -53.90 22.54 1.20
CA PHE A 910 -54.01 21.76 -0.04
C PHE A 910 -54.17 22.64 -1.28
N GLU A 911 -54.31 23.96 -1.14
CA GLU A 911 -54.50 24.89 -2.28
C GLU A 911 -55.62 24.43 -3.23
N MET A 912 -56.70 23.87 -2.66
CA MET A 912 -57.87 23.37 -3.40
C MET A 912 -59.12 24.19 -3.05
N SER A 913 -60.10 24.20 -3.96
CA SER A 913 -61.37 24.88 -3.73
C SER A 913 -62.13 24.30 -2.54
N GLU A 914 -62.58 25.17 -1.64
CA GLU A 914 -63.36 24.85 -0.44
C GLU A 914 -64.71 24.16 -0.76
N THR A 915 -65.24 24.37 -1.97
CA THR A 915 -66.56 23.85 -2.42
C THR A 915 -66.71 22.33 -2.30
N ASN A 916 -65.60 21.58 -2.21
CA ASN A 916 -65.58 20.13 -2.04
C ASN A 916 -64.79 19.67 -0.79
N ALA A 917 -64.59 20.53 0.21
CA ALA A 917 -63.69 20.25 1.33
C ALA A 917 -64.04 18.97 2.11
N VAL A 918 -65.34 18.73 2.33
CA VAL A 918 -65.87 17.53 2.99
C VAL A 918 -65.47 16.28 2.22
N ARG A 919 -65.77 16.23 0.92
CA ARG A 919 -65.45 15.09 0.04
C ARG A 919 -63.95 14.82 -0.05
N ILE A 920 -63.12 15.87 -0.11
CA ILE A 920 -61.66 15.74 -0.14
C ILE A 920 -61.16 15.10 1.16
N PHE A 921 -61.73 15.46 2.31
CA PHE A 921 -61.41 14.85 3.59
C PHE A 921 -61.85 13.40 3.67
N GLU A 922 -63.08 13.09 3.25
CA GLU A 922 -63.58 11.71 3.22
C GLU A 922 -62.71 10.82 2.34
N ASP A 923 -62.34 11.29 1.15
CA ASP A 923 -61.41 10.61 0.24
C ASP A 923 -60.01 10.43 0.86
N CYS A 924 -59.52 11.39 1.65
CA CYS A 924 -58.20 11.31 2.28
C CYS A 924 -58.16 10.27 3.42
N PHE A 925 -59.23 10.16 4.19
CA PHE A 925 -59.28 9.33 5.39
C PHE A 925 -59.95 7.96 5.19
N ASP A 926 -60.63 7.72 4.06
CA ASP A 926 -61.51 6.56 3.85
C ASP A 926 -62.59 6.45 4.95
N MET A 927 -63.19 7.58 5.32
CA MET A 927 -64.07 7.68 6.48
C MET A 927 -65.09 8.80 6.30
N PRO A 928 -66.34 8.66 6.79
CA PRO A 928 -67.32 9.74 6.78
C PRO A 928 -66.84 10.97 7.54
N PHE A 929 -67.18 12.17 7.06
CA PHE A 929 -66.63 13.41 7.59
C PHE A 929 -66.89 13.62 9.10
N ASN A 930 -68.08 13.26 9.59
CA ASN A 930 -68.42 13.38 11.00
C ASN A 930 -67.48 12.53 11.88
N GLU A 931 -67.15 11.31 11.45
CA GLU A 931 -66.22 10.44 12.17
C GLU A 931 -64.79 10.98 12.15
N ILE A 932 -64.35 11.60 11.04
CA ILE A 932 -63.04 12.25 10.96
C ILE A 932 -62.96 13.38 11.99
N MET A 933 -63.99 14.23 12.04
CA MET A 933 -64.03 15.36 12.97
C MET A 933 -64.08 14.89 14.41
N ASP A 934 -64.92 13.91 14.75
CA ASP A 934 -65.00 13.38 16.11
C ASP A 934 -63.69 12.73 16.56
N LYS A 935 -62.98 12.07 15.64
CA LYS A 935 -61.75 11.33 15.96
C LYS A 935 -60.49 12.21 16.00
N TYR A 936 -60.39 13.22 15.16
CA TYR A 936 -59.14 13.96 14.94
C TYR A 936 -59.23 15.45 15.25
N TYR A 937 -60.42 16.05 15.25
CA TYR A 937 -60.58 17.46 15.57
C TYR A 937 -60.67 17.64 17.09
N LYS A 938 -59.73 18.40 17.65
CA LYS A 938 -59.73 18.67 19.08
C LYS A 938 -60.77 19.77 19.35
N LYS A 939 -61.95 19.39 19.86
CA LYS A 939 -62.91 20.37 20.43
C LYS A 939 -62.22 21.05 21.60
N SER A 940 -61.80 22.30 21.40
CA SER A 940 -61.34 23.20 22.46
C SER A 940 -62.48 23.53 23.40
#